data_AF-A0A2V6CMG0-F1
#
_entry.id   AF-A0A2V6CMG0-F1
#
_cell.length_a   1.000
_cell.length_b   1.000
_cell.length_c   1.000
_cell.angle_alpha   90.00
_cell.angle_beta   90.00
_cell.angle_gamma   90.00
#
_symmetry.space_group_name_H-M   'P 1'
#
loop_
_entity.id
_entity.type
_entity.pdbx_description
1 polymer ?
#
loop_
_entity_poly.entity_id
_entity_poly.type
_entity_poly.pdbx_seq_one_letter_code
_entity_poly.pdbx_strand_id
1 'polypeptide(L)'
;MHLQSLELYGFKSFADKTIFNFHEGVTAIVGPNGCGKSNVCDAVRWVLGEQSAKSLRGGEMADVIFNGAESRKPLGFAEVSLNFTECSQELGVDWHDVRVSRRIYRDGNSEYFLNKTLCRLKDIHSLFADTGVGRAAYSIMEQGKIDLILSSRPEDRRSVFEEAAGITKYKTQRKEALRKLEATEANLLRIGDIIKEVKRQIGSLQRQAGKARRYQALHADLQVLDTHFSHRKLQGLESELGDCSAQIARISETEQSTRNEINERETKLAEARRELDAADERIADGRSKLQLLENEIASHRHRIEFNEKHGVELRQWIERSRREIESAESKLRDQNAEIKSANALVEETARLLEQKNEELKQLTENVAKQREVFRISDQKLRDTQMSLSKDELRHSAVAEDLRDLRERRDATRRDSETARSRITVAQADHKQLNAQIANARATTETERQTVEQLLARVRSQEDTLRQNRSALADLEKKLSALDRTIAENESRHEVLRQLNEEGEGLAQGSQALLKSKEFEFVGALAAQVNVSQELVPAIEAALGQNLHALVLRDTARAAEIISHLNRHQLGQAVLVLDGIEHRHRPTKHLPPTAIDWATNKVQAPETLAPLVRRLLDHVALFKNLGDALIAIRKDPEIAAATLSGEFISHAGVLFGGSGKVRKDSLLERKARIGAIATELTKLRREQARVEQQRVLLESQIAAATVILEKAVVSHQEAQFAQTASASKISELEREEHSAEQELESRKSDCSTLERQIAAADEQIRGLEEQTAQLEKRITEARSEISLVETQRNKELQEEEDASARLTELRIAATTHEQKHQNLLAQRAPMLARQTELTELISTRRADIESYEARLFTQAAEDESARNAIEQQALECGRRETEIGKLVTERTRRLEKINS
;
A
#
# COMPACT_ATOMS: atom_id res chain seq x y z
N MET A 1 25.37 -75.01 81.60
CA MET A 1 26.53 -74.79 80.70
C MET A 1 27.85 -74.74 81.47
N HIS A 2 28.85 -75.51 81.06
CA HIS A 2 30.18 -75.54 81.71
C HIS A 2 31.33 -75.39 80.71
N LEU A 3 32.40 -74.70 81.12
CA LEU A 3 33.61 -74.53 80.30
C LEU A 3 34.51 -75.77 80.43
N GLN A 4 34.68 -76.51 79.35
CA GLN A 4 35.41 -77.78 79.33
C GLN A 4 36.91 -77.59 79.05
N SER A 5 37.24 -76.77 78.04
CA SER A 5 38.64 -76.52 77.67
C SER A 5 38.86 -75.18 76.98
N LEU A 6 40.09 -74.66 77.13
CA LEU A 6 40.62 -73.49 76.43
C LEU A 6 41.86 -73.91 75.64
N GLU A 7 41.78 -73.82 74.31
CA GLU A 7 42.91 -74.06 73.41
C GLU A 7 43.48 -72.70 72.97
N LEU A 8 44.79 -72.48 73.19
CA LEU A 8 45.53 -71.28 72.81
C LEU A 8 46.62 -71.64 71.80
N TYR A 9 46.73 -70.88 70.72
CA TYR A 9 47.82 -71.01 69.76
C TYR A 9 48.27 -69.64 69.27
N GLY A 10 49.55 -69.32 69.42
CA GLY A 10 50.11 -68.04 69.02
C GLY A 10 49.54 -66.82 69.75
N PHE A 11 48.92 -67.00 70.93
CA PHE A 11 48.27 -65.94 71.70
C PHE A 11 49.19 -65.42 72.81
N LYS A 12 49.59 -64.14 72.73
CA LYS A 12 50.49 -63.46 73.67
C LYS A 12 51.70 -64.34 74.01
N SER A 13 51.87 -64.75 75.26
CA SER A 13 53.01 -65.57 75.72
C SER A 13 52.95 -67.05 75.27
N PHE A 14 51.86 -67.51 74.65
CA PHE A 14 51.64 -68.90 74.26
C PHE A 14 51.95 -69.12 72.77
N ALA A 15 53.20 -69.42 72.45
CA ALA A 15 53.65 -69.68 71.08
C ALA A 15 53.19 -71.06 70.56
N ASP A 16 53.32 -72.12 71.36
CA ASP A 16 52.83 -73.46 70.98
C ASP A 16 51.38 -73.66 71.34
N LYS A 17 50.77 -74.66 70.69
CA LYS A 17 49.40 -75.07 71.00
C LYS A 17 49.35 -75.55 72.45
N THR A 18 48.71 -74.75 73.31
CA THR A 18 48.55 -75.01 74.74
C THR A 18 47.07 -75.27 75.01
N ILE A 19 46.78 -76.38 75.68
CA ILE A 19 45.41 -76.77 76.03
C ILE A 19 45.28 -76.75 77.54
N PHE A 20 44.36 -75.92 78.04
CA PHE A 20 43.92 -75.92 79.43
C PHE A 20 42.62 -76.69 79.53
N ASN A 21 42.63 -77.76 80.32
CA ASN A 21 41.42 -78.51 80.65
C ASN A 21 40.89 -78.01 81.99
N PHE A 22 39.61 -77.67 82.05
CA PHE A 22 38.95 -77.25 83.28
C PHE A 22 38.13 -78.40 83.82
N HIS A 23 38.24 -78.63 85.13
CA HIS A 23 37.44 -79.62 85.83
C HIS A 23 36.27 -78.94 86.55
N GLU A 24 35.23 -79.69 86.84
CA GLU A 24 34.11 -79.20 87.64
C GLU A 24 34.58 -78.78 89.04
N GLY A 25 34.10 -77.64 89.53
CA GLY A 25 34.49 -77.03 90.79
C GLY A 25 35.40 -75.81 90.62
N VAL A 26 36.33 -75.61 91.56
CA VAL A 26 37.21 -74.43 91.58
C VAL A 26 38.56 -74.77 90.95
N THR A 27 38.84 -74.16 89.79
CA THR A 27 40.16 -74.26 89.15
C THR A 27 41.02 -73.05 89.51
N ALA A 28 42.16 -73.28 90.18
CA ALA A 28 43.11 -72.23 90.52
C ALA A 28 44.32 -72.26 89.57
N ILE A 29 44.63 -71.11 88.96
CA ILE A 29 45.81 -70.94 88.10
C ILE A 29 46.90 -70.23 88.90
N VAL A 30 47.96 -70.96 89.29
CA VAL A 30 49.08 -70.46 90.10
C VAL A 30 50.39 -70.44 89.32
N GLY A 31 51.29 -69.52 89.66
CA GLY A 31 52.61 -69.40 89.03
C GLY A 31 53.33 -68.11 89.42
N PRO A 32 54.63 -67.95 89.09
CA PRO A 32 55.41 -66.77 89.43
C PRO A 32 54.84 -65.47 88.82
N ASN A 33 55.16 -64.31 89.40
CA ASN A 33 54.76 -63.03 88.80
C ASN A 33 55.37 -62.87 87.41
N GLY A 34 54.56 -62.43 86.44
CA GLY A 34 54.99 -62.28 85.05
C GLY A 34 54.91 -63.53 84.17
N CYS A 35 54.50 -64.70 84.69
CA CYS A 35 54.47 -65.96 83.92
C CYS A 35 53.26 -66.13 82.96
N GLY A 36 52.51 -65.06 82.68
CA GLY A 36 51.39 -65.11 81.72
C GLY A 36 50.00 -65.47 82.28
N LYS A 37 49.81 -65.50 83.60
CA LYS A 37 48.50 -65.83 84.24
C LYS A 37 47.34 -64.95 83.75
N SER A 38 47.55 -63.62 83.67
CA SER A 38 46.50 -62.70 83.21
C SER A 38 46.13 -62.91 81.74
N ASN A 39 47.04 -63.44 80.92
CA ASN A 39 46.79 -63.67 79.49
C ASN A 39 45.75 -64.78 79.25
N VAL A 40 45.58 -65.70 80.20
CA VAL A 40 44.53 -66.73 80.12
C VAL A 40 43.14 -66.08 80.20
N CYS A 41 42.95 -65.13 81.12
CA CYS A 41 41.68 -64.39 81.26
C CYS A 41 41.40 -63.49 80.04
N ASP A 42 42.45 -62.83 79.53
CA ASP A 42 42.35 -62.02 78.31
C ASP A 42 41.95 -62.87 77.10
N ALA A 43 42.43 -64.11 76.99
CA ALA A 43 42.06 -65.03 75.92
C ALA A 43 40.56 -65.38 75.94
N VAL A 44 39.99 -65.61 77.13
CA VAL A 44 38.55 -65.88 77.29
C VAL A 44 37.71 -64.70 76.81
N ARG A 45 38.00 -63.47 77.28
CA ARG A 45 37.28 -62.26 76.85
C ARG A 45 37.43 -61.98 75.37
N TRP A 46 38.64 -62.21 74.88
CA TRP A 46 38.96 -61.98 73.49
C TRP A 46 38.11 -62.88 72.59
N VAL A 47 38.01 -64.18 72.88
CA VAL A 47 37.18 -65.09 72.07
C VAL A 47 35.69 -64.74 72.14
N LEU A 48 35.21 -64.29 73.31
CA LEU A 48 33.80 -63.93 73.54
C LEU A 48 33.38 -62.58 72.93
N GLY A 49 34.31 -61.87 72.29
CA GLY A 49 33.97 -60.71 71.45
C GLY A 49 34.49 -59.36 71.92
N GLU A 50 35.42 -59.28 72.88
CA GLU A 50 36.03 -57.99 73.25
C GLU A 50 36.84 -57.42 72.07
N GLN A 51 36.49 -56.22 71.61
CA GLN A 51 37.10 -55.57 70.45
C GLN A 51 38.11 -54.48 70.83
N SER A 52 38.18 -54.08 72.10
CA SER A 52 39.10 -53.07 72.59
C SER A 52 40.48 -53.68 72.86
N ALA A 53 41.46 -53.39 72.01
CA ALA A 53 42.86 -53.76 72.22
C ALA A 53 43.40 -53.24 73.57
N LYS A 54 42.98 -52.02 73.96
CA LYS A 54 43.32 -51.41 75.25
C LYS A 54 42.81 -52.23 76.43
N SER A 55 41.61 -52.80 76.35
CA SER A 55 41.04 -53.68 77.39
C SER A 55 41.85 -54.97 77.55
N LEU A 56 42.45 -55.45 76.46
CA LEU A 56 43.31 -56.63 76.42
C LEU A 56 44.79 -56.30 76.66
N ARG A 57 45.10 -55.10 77.17
CA ARG A 57 46.47 -54.64 77.49
C ARG A 57 47.41 -54.63 76.27
N GLY A 58 46.88 -54.33 75.10
CA GLY A 58 47.62 -54.04 73.86
C GLY A 58 47.32 -52.64 73.33
N GLY A 59 48.12 -52.16 72.37
CA GLY A 59 47.85 -50.93 71.63
C GLY A 59 46.91 -51.18 70.46
N GLU A 60 47.16 -52.25 69.71
CA GLU A 60 46.37 -52.71 68.57
C GLU A 60 45.88 -54.13 68.77
N MET A 61 44.83 -54.52 68.03
CA MET A 61 44.22 -55.83 68.20
C MET A 61 45.18 -56.97 67.81
N ALA A 62 46.08 -56.73 66.87
CA ALA A 62 47.11 -57.67 66.44
C ALA A 62 48.20 -57.91 67.51
N ASP A 63 48.31 -57.06 68.55
CA ASP A 63 49.27 -57.23 69.65
C ASP A 63 48.98 -58.45 70.53
N VAL A 64 47.81 -59.07 70.35
CA VAL A 64 47.52 -60.37 70.99
C VAL A 64 48.26 -61.53 70.34
N ILE A 65 48.92 -61.33 69.20
CA ILE A 65 49.71 -62.35 68.50
C ILE A 65 51.11 -62.44 69.09
N PHE A 66 51.62 -63.66 69.33
CA PHE A 66 52.98 -63.90 69.81
C PHE A 66 54.00 -63.24 68.87
N ASN A 67 54.73 -62.26 69.41
CA ASN A 67 55.63 -61.41 68.63
C ASN A 67 57.10 -61.87 68.59
N GLY A 68 57.39 -63.11 69.04
CA GLY A 68 58.74 -63.70 69.04
C GLY A 68 59.46 -63.63 70.39
N ALA A 69 60.49 -64.44 70.56
CA ALA A 69 61.43 -64.45 71.69
C ALA A 69 62.85 -64.78 71.17
N GLU A 70 63.91 -64.62 71.99
CA GLU A 70 65.30 -64.89 71.55
C GLU A 70 65.50 -66.27 70.88
N SER A 71 64.74 -67.27 71.31
CA SER A 71 64.79 -68.64 70.78
C SER A 71 63.70 -68.98 69.74
N ARG A 72 62.75 -68.08 69.44
CA ARG A 72 61.59 -68.38 68.59
C ARG A 72 61.12 -67.22 67.71
N LYS A 73 60.80 -67.56 66.45
CA LYS A 73 60.25 -66.62 65.47
C LYS A 73 58.82 -66.18 65.83
N PRO A 74 58.42 -64.95 65.44
CA PRO A 74 57.05 -64.48 65.60
C PRO A 74 56.05 -65.30 64.76
N LEU A 75 54.82 -65.43 65.26
CA LEU A 75 53.74 -66.16 64.57
C LEU A 75 52.86 -65.21 63.73
N GLY A 76 52.25 -65.75 62.68
CA GLY A 76 51.42 -64.98 61.73
C GLY A 76 49.97 -64.76 62.18
N PHE A 77 49.48 -65.55 63.13
CA PHE A 77 48.14 -65.42 63.70
C PHE A 77 48.10 -65.92 65.14
N ALA A 78 47.08 -65.49 65.87
CA ALA A 78 46.68 -66.06 67.14
C ALA A 78 45.30 -66.70 66.98
N GLU A 79 45.12 -67.88 67.55
CA GLU A 79 43.84 -68.56 67.65
C GLU A 79 43.58 -68.92 69.10
N VAL A 80 42.38 -68.61 69.56
CA VAL A 80 41.86 -69.05 70.85
C VAL A 80 40.55 -69.76 70.59
N SER A 81 40.35 -70.92 71.22
CA SER A 81 39.10 -71.68 71.17
C SER A 81 38.64 -72.02 72.58
N LEU A 82 37.40 -71.65 72.91
CA LEU A 82 36.69 -72.09 74.10
C LEU A 82 35.70 -73.20 73.73
N ASN A 83 35.70 -74.28 74.51
CA ASN A 83 34.73 -75.37 74.37
C ASN A 83 33.81 -75.39 75.59
N PHE A 84 32.51 -75.17 75.35
CA PHE A 84 31.45 -75.32 76.34
C PHE A 84 30.72 -76.64 76.14
N THR A 85 30.45 -77.35 77.23
CA THR A 85 29.64 -78.59 77.26
C THR A 85 28.33 -78.32 78.01
N GLU A 86 27.30 -79.12 77.76
CA GLU A 86 25.97 -78.98 78.39
C GLU A 86 25.34 -77.58 78.20
N CYS A 87 25.34 -77.09 76.95
CA CYS A 87 24.96 -75.72 76.63
C CYS A 87 23.66 -75.56 75.83
N SER A 88 23.02 -76.67 75.44
CA SER A 88 21.84 -76.69 74.55
C SER A 88 20.66 -75.88 75.11
N GLN A 89 20.35 -76.03 76.40
CA GLN A 89 19.20 -75.39 77.03
C GLN A 89 19.42 -73.89 77.29
N GLU A 90 20.64 -73.48 77.64
CA GLU A 90 20.97 -72.08 77.99
C GLU A 90 21.24 -71.21 76.75
N LEU A 91 21.86 -71.76 75.71
CA LEU A 91 22.13 -71.04 74.46
C LEU A 91 20.98 -71.14 73.45
N GLY A 92 19.95 -71.95 73.73
CA GLY A 92 18.80 -72.14 72.84
C GLY A 92 19.18 -72.78 71.50
N VAL A 93 20.15 -73.69 71.52
CA VAL A 93 20.70 -74.37 70.34
C VAL A 93 20.61 -75.88 70.48
N ASP A 94 20.52 -76.59 69.36
CA ASP A 94 20.39 -78.06 69.33
C ASP A 94 21.72 -78.80 69.63
N TRP A 95 22.83 -78.06 69.83
CA TRP A 95 24.14 -78.64 70.09
C TRP A 95 24.41 -78.84 71.58
N HIS A 96 24.87 -80.05 71.95
CA HIS A 96 25.30 -80.33 73.32
C HIS A 96 26.62 -79.61 73.66
N ASP A 97 27.56 -79.62 72.71
CA ASP A 97 28.86 -78.96 72.82
C ASP A 97 28.98 -77.79 71.83
N VAL A 98 29.44 -76.64 72.33
CA VAL A 98 29.65 -75.43 71.54
C VAL A 98 31.10 -74.97 71.68
N ARG A 99 31.81 -74.98 70.55
CA ARG A 99 33.15 -74.43 70.38
C ARG A 99 33.08 -73.04 69.78
N VAL A 100 33.54 -72.05 70.52
CA VAL A 100 33.72 -70.67 70.04
C VAL A 100 35.19 -70.43 69.82
N SER A 101 35.58 -70.15 68.58
CA SER A 101 36.97 -69.84 68.24
C SER A 101 37.07 -68.45 67.66
N ARG A 102 38.11 -67.73 68.03
CA ARG A 102 38.48 -66.45 67.43
C ARG A 102 39.90 -66.55 66.94
N ARG A 103 40.10 -66.13 65.70
CA ARG A 103 41.41 -66.09 65.06
C ARG A 103 41.68 -64.67 64.59
N ILE A 104 42.87 -64.15 64.86
CA ILE A 104 43.32 -62.87 64.31
C ILE A 104 44.65 -63.03 63.63
N TYR A 105 44.77 -62.39 62.47
CA TYR A 105 45.99 -62.33 61.70
C TYR A 105 46.66 -60.96 61.91
N ARG A 106 47.94 -60.85 61.55
CA ARG A 106 48.71 -59.59 61.74
C ARG A 106 48.18 -58.40 60.96
N ASP A 107 47.34 -58.62 59.94
CA ASP A 107 46.65 -57.58 59.18
C ASP A 107 45.45 -56.97 59.93
N GLY A 108 45.16 -57.45 61.15
CA GLY A 108 44.05 -57.00 61.98
C GLY A 108 42.72 -57.70 61.69
N ASN A 109 42.65 -58.57 60.66
CA ASN A 109 41.45 -59.33 60.34
C ASN A 109 41.17 -60.36 61.44
N SER A 110 39.99 -60.24 62.06
CA SER A 110 39.53 -61.12 63.13
C SER A 110 38.36 -61.97 62.64
N GLU A 111 38.57 -63.27 62.54
CA GLU A 111 37.55 -64.26 62.19
C GLU A 111 36.95 -64.88 63.45
N TYR A 112 35.63 -65.04 63.47
CA TYR A 112 34.89 -65.73 64.53
C TYR A 112 34.30 -67.02 63.99
N PHE A 113 34.47 -68.10 64.73
CA PHE A 113 33.95 -69.41 64.39
C PHE A 113 33.06 -69.93 65.50
N LEU A 114 31.90 -70.44 65.12
CA LEU A 114 31.01 -71.22 65.96
C LEU A 114 30.99 -72.65 65.43
N ASN A 115 31.46 -73.62 66.22
CA ASN A 115 31.59 -75.03 65.81
C ASN A 115 32.30 -75.18 64.45
N LYS A 116 33.43 -74.47 64.28
CA LYS A 116 34.25 -74.42 63.04
C LYS A 116 33.56 -73.75 61.83
N THR A 117 32.38 -73.15 62.00
CA THR A 117 31.69 -72.38 60.94
C THR A 117 31.92 -70.89 61.13
N LEU A 118 32.33 -70.19 60.06
CA LEU A 118 32.54 -68.74 60.11
C LEU A 118 31.22 -68.01 60.37
N CYS A 119 31.21 -67.10 61.34
CA CYS A 119 30.04 -66.32 61.73
C CYS A 119 30.43 -64.87 62.03
N ARG A 120 29.45 -63.97 62.07
CA ARG A 120 29.71 -62.57 62.42
C ARG A 120 29.78 -62.43 63.93
N LEU A 121 30.51 -61.42 64.40
CA LEU A 121 30.51 -61.06 65.82
C LEU A 121 29.09 -60.78 66.34
N LYS A 122 28.21 -60.22 65.50
CA LYS A 122 26.79 -60.01 65.85
C LYS A 122 26.08 -61.33 66.19
N ASP A 123 26.48 -62.43 65.54
CA ASP A 123 25.88 -63.75 65.76
C ASP A 123 26.41 -64.37 67.06
N ILE A 124 27.71 -64.24 67.36
CA ILE A 124 28.29 -64.62 68.68
C ILE A 124 27.67 -63.79 69.81
N HIS A 125 27.54 -62.48 69.64
CA HIS A 125 26.87 -61.61 70.61
C HIS A 125 25.40 -61.97 70.77
N SER A 126 24.70 -62.32 69.69
CA SER A 126 23.29 -62.73 69.76
C SER A 126 23.11 -64.12 70.36
N LEU A 127 24.12 -64.98 70.28
CA LEU A 127 24.12 -66.33 70.86
C LEU A 127 24.31 -66.29 72.38
N PHE A 128 25.23 -65.45 72.86
CA PHE A 128 25.46 -65.25 74.29
C PHE A 128 24.66 -64.09 74.89
N ALA A 129 23.82 -63.41 74.10
CA ALA A 129 22.89 -62.40 74.61
C ALA A 129 21.97 -63.06 75.65
N ASP A 130 21.77 -62.39 76.78
CA ASP A 130 20.89 -62.82 77.87
C ASP A 130 21.37 -64.09 78.65
N THR A 131 22.59 -64.59 78.37
CA THR A 131 23.21 -65.77 79.07
C THR A 131 24.20 -65.37 80.16
N GLY A 132 24.54 -64.08 80.25
CA GLY A 132 25.51 -63.56 81.21
C GLY A 132 26.98 -63.82 80.86
N VAL A 133 27.31 -64.40 79.69
CA VAL A 133 28.69 -64.73 79.22
C VAL A 133 29.12 -63.87 78.00
N GLY A 134 28.35 -62.85 77.62
CA GLY A 134 28.65 -61.93 76.50
C GLY A 134 29.68 -60.82 76.78
N ARG A 135 29.85 -59.87 75.85
CA ARG A 135 30.84 -58.77 75.92
C ARG A 135 30.76 -57.92 77.20
N ALA A 136 29.54 -57.67 77.70
CA ALA A 136 29.31 -56.90 78.91
C ALA A 136 28.97 -57.78 80.13
N ALA A 137 29.24 -59.09 80.01
CA ALA A 137 29.04 -60.09 81.05
C ALA A 137 29.58 -59.67 82.42
N TYR A 138 28.70 -59.71 83.41
CA TYR A 138 29.08 -59.63 84.83
C TYR A 138 29.86 -60.87 85.30
N SER A 139 29.80 -61.99 84.54
CA SER A 139 30.44 -63.26 84.90
C SER A 139 31.97 -63.23 84.80
N ILE A 140 32.56 -62.23 84.12
CA ILE A 140 34.00 -62.09 83.98
C ILE A 140 34.47 -60.79 84.66
N MET A 141 35.00 -60.90 85.88
CA MET A 141 35.43 -59.73 86.67
C MET A 141 36.90 -59.35 86.42
N GLU A 142 37.13 -58.13 85.92
CA GLU A 142 38.45 -57.50 85.81
C GLU A 142 38.80 -56.68 87.06
N GLN A 143 40.09 -56.47 87.26
CA GLN A 143 40.57 -55.40 88.14
C GLN A 143 40.01 -54.05 87.64
N GLY A 144 39.11 -53.44 88.41
CA GLY A 144 38.44 -52.15 88.09
C GLY A 144 36.99 -52.24 87.58
N LYS A 145 36.47 -53.41 87.18
CA LYS A 145 35.06 -53.56 86.70
C LYS A 145 34.02 -53.40 87.82
N ILE A 146 34.41 -53.60 89.08
CA ILE A 146 33.56 -53.37 90.25
C ILE A 146 33.10 -51.91 90.33
N ASP A 147 33.96 -50.96 89.93
CA ASP A 147 33.64 -49.53 89.93
C ASP A 147 32.57 -49.15 88.89
N LEU A 148 32.41 -49.94 87.81
CA LEU A 148 31.40 -49.70 86.76
C LEU A 148 29.99 -50.00 87.27
N ILE A 149 29.85 -51.07 88.06
CA ILE A 149 28.60 -51.44 88.76
C ILE A 149 28.27 -50.38 89.82
N LEU A 150 29.31 -49.81 90.44
CA LEU A 150 29.21 -48.72 91.42
C LEU A 150 29.17 -47.31 90.78
N SER A 151 29.19 -47.18 89.44
CA SER A 151 29.31 -45.90 88.74
C SER A 151 28.03 -45.05 88.79
N SER A 152 28.16 -43.73 88.58
CA SER A 152 27.12 -42.74 88.83
C SER A 152 26.20 -42.42 87.64
N ARG A 153 26.50 -42.86 86.41
CA ARG A 153 25.67 -42.56 85.22
C ARG A 153 24.51 -43.56 85.07
N PRO A 154 23.24 -43.11 85.08
CA PRO A 154 22.08 -43.99 84.97
C PRO A 154 22.05 -44.83 83.70
N GLU A 155 22.55 -44.31 82.58
CA GLU A 155 22.56 -45.00 81.28
C GLU A 155 23.51 -46.20 81.27
N ASP A 156 24.71 -46.02 81.81
CA ASP A 156 25.72 -47.07 81.90
C ASP A 156 25.24 -48.19 82.85
N ARG A 157 24.65 -47.81 83.99
CA ARG A 157 24.04 -48.75 84.93
C ARG A 157 22.82 -49.47 84.34
N ARG A 158 21.98 -48.76 83.59
CA ARG A 158 20.80 -49.31 82.93
C ARG A 158 21.18 -50.40 81.93
N SER A 159 22.26 -50.24 81.19
CA SER A 159 22.71 -51.26 80.23
C SER A 159 22.99 -52.61 80.91
N VAL A 160 23.60 -52.60 82.11
CA VAL A 160 23.86 -53.80 82.92
C VAL A 160 22.55 -54.44 83.41
N PHE A 161 21.58 -53.63 83.85
CA PHE A 161 20.27 -54.14 84.25
C PHE A 161 19.45 -54.68 83.07
N GLU A 162 19.56 -54.08 81.88
CA GLU A 162 18.86 -54.53 80.69
C GLU A 162 19.40 -55.87 80.16
N GLU A 163 20.70 -56.10 80.31
CA GLU A 163 21.35 -57.39 80.05
C GLU A 163 20.98 -58.44 81.10
N ALA A 164 20.95 -58.07 82.38
CA ALA A 164 20.48 -58.96 83.45
C ALA A 164 18.99 -59.32 83.33
N ALA A 165 18.17 -58.41 82.80
CA ALA A 165 16.74 -58.61 82.57
C ALA A 165 16.42 -59.33 81.24
N GLY A 166 17.42 -59.59 80.39
CA GLY A 166 17.25 -60.31 79.14
C GLY A 166 16.44 -59.59 78.05
N ILE A 167 16.38 -58.25 78.05
CA ILE A 167 15.50 -57.47 77.15
C ILE A 167 16.22 -56.80 75.96
N THR A 168 17.54 -56.98 75.87
CA THR A 168 18.40 -56.30 74.90
C THR A 168 18.10 -56.73 73.45
N LYS A 169 17.81 -58.02 73.24
CA LYS A 169 17.48 -58.58 71.91
C LYS A 169 16.20 -57.96 71.32
N TYR A 170 15.14 -57.89 72.12
CA TYR A 170 13.83 -57.35 71.70
C TYR A 170 13.88 -55.86 71.34
N LYS A 171 14.54 -55.03 72.17
CA LYS A 171 14.68 -53.58 71.90
C LYS A 171 15.40 -53.30 70.58
N THR A 172 16.45 -54.07 70.30
CA THR A 172 17.25 -53.90 69.08
C THR A 172 16.42 -54.19 67.83
N GLN A 173 15.63 -55.25 67.84
CA GLN A 173 14.72 -55.60 66.74
C GLN A 173 13.62 -54.55 66.53
N ARG A 174 13.01 -54.05 67.60
CA ARG A 174 11.95 -53.02 67.54
C ARG A 174 12.45 -51.73 66.86
N LYS A 175 13.67 -51.28 67.19
CA LYS A 175 14.25 -50.06 66.62
C LYS A 175 14.50 -50.19 65.11
N GLU A 176 14.88 -51.37 64.64
CA GLU A 176 15.11 -51.63 63.23
C GLU A 176 13.80 -51.63 62.41
N ALA A 177 12.73 -52.21 62.96
CA ALA A 177 11.42 -52.24 62.31
C ALA A 177 10.82 -50.84 62.13
N LEU A 178 10.92 -49.98 63.17
CA LEU A 178 10.45 -48.59 63.11
C LEU A 178 11.14 -47.80 61.99
N ARG A 179 12.45 -47.94 61.85
CA ARG A 179 13.22 -47.25 60.79
C ARG A 179 12.77 -47.66 59.37
N LYS A 180 12.39 -48.93 59.17
CA LYS A 180 11.87 -49.42 57.87
C LYS A 180 10.49 -48.86 57.55
N LEU A 181 9.63 -48.71 58.56
CA LEU A 181 8.30 -48.09 58.43
C LEU A 181 8.41 -46.62 58.00
N GLU A 182 9.24 -45.83 58.68
CA GLU A 182 9.46 -44.41 58.36
C GLU A 182 9.94 -44.21 56.91
N ALA A 183 10.87 -45.04 56.45
CA ALA A 183 11.36 -44.99 55.07
C ALA A 183 10.24 -45.30 54.04
N THR A 184 9.28 -46.14 54.40
CA THR A 184 8.18 -46.53 53.52
C THR A 184 7.12 -45.43 53.44
N GLU A 185 6.80 -44.78 54.56
CA GLU A 185 5.90 -43.63 54.60
C GLU A 185 6.41 -42.45 53.76
N ALA A 186 7.71 -42.16 53.83
CA ALA A 186 8.33 -41.13 53.00
C ALA A 186 8.19 -41.40 51.49
N ASN A 187 8.30 -42.67 51.08
CA ASN A 187 8.12 -43.07 49.67
C ASN A 187 6.66 -42.90 49.21
N LEU A 188 5.68 -43.22 50.07
CA LEU A 188 4.27 -43.05 49.74
C LEU A 188 3.87 -41.58 49.57
N LEU A 189 4.42 -40.68 50.41
CA LEU A 189 4.21 -39.23 50.26
C LEU A 189 4.68 -38.74 48.89
N ARG A 190 5.87 -39.16 48.45
CA ARG A 190 6.42 -38.77 47.14
C ARG A 190 5.54 -39.26 45.97
N ILE A 191 5.01 -40.48 46.04
CA ILE A 191 4.09 -40.99 45.02
C ILE A 191 2.81 -40.16 44.99
N GLY A 192 2.28 -39.77 46.15
CA GLY A 192 1.12 -38.88 46.26
C GLY A 192 1.30 -37.54 45.54
N ASP A 193 2.49 -36.93 45.64
CA ASP A 193 2.79 -35.67 44.97
C ASP A 193 2.89 -35.82 43.45
N ILE A 194 3.52 -36.91 42.97
CA ILE A 194 3.58 -37.20 41.53
C ILE A 194 2.16 -37.37 40.95
N ILE A 195 1.28 -38.09 41.65
CA ILE A 195 -0.11 -38.29 41.22
C ILE A 195 -0.86 -36.95 41.14
N LYS A 196 -0.65 -36.04 42.09
CA LYS A 196 -1.27 -34.70 42.06
C LYS A 196 -0.82 -33.90 40.85
N GLU A 197 0.48 -33.91 40.53
CA GLU A 197 1.00 -33.16 39.37
C GLU A 197 0.49 -33.74 38.04
N VAL A 198 0.46 -35.06 37.89
CA VAL A 198 -0.10 -35.71 36.70
C VAL A 198 -1.59 -35.36 36.53
N LYS A 199 -2.39 -35.36 37.61
CA LYS A 199 -3.79 -34.91 37.56
C LYS A 199 -3.92 -33.44 37.10
N ARG A 200 -3.01 -32.56 37.54
CA ARG A 200 -2.98 -31.16 37.11
C ARG A 200 -2.72 -31.03 35.61
N GLN A 201 -1.77 -31.81 35.08
CA GLN A 201 -1.45 -31.84 33.64
C GLN A 201 -2.64 -32.33 32.81
N ILE A 202 -3.32 -33.39 33.25
CA ILE A 202 -4.53 -33.91 32.58
C ILE A 202 -5.63 -32.84 32.51
N GLY A 203 -5.89 -32.11 33.59
CA GLY A 203 -6.88 -31.04 33.61
C GLY A 203 -6.53 -29.85 32.70
N SER A 204 -5.25 -29.57 32.51
CA SER A 204 -4.79 -28.57 31.52
C SER A 204 -5.04 -29.04 30.09
N LEU A 205 -4.63 -30.28 29.77
CA LEU A 205 -4.79 -30.88 28.45
C LEU A 205 -6.27 -31.03 28.06
N GLN A 206 -7.16 -31.40 28.99
CA GLN A 206 -8.60 -31.44 28.74
C GLN A 206 -9.16 -30.07 28.37
N ARG A 207 -8.71 -28.99 29.03
CA ARG A 207 -9.13 -27.62 28.69
C ARG A 207 -8.63 -27.20 27.31
N GLN A 208 -7.39 -27.54 26.96
CA GLN A 208 -6.83 -27.27 25.63
C GLN A 208 -7.59 -28.03 24.53
N ALA A 209 -7.87 -29.32 24.73
CA ALA A 209 -8.68 -30.11 23.81
C ALA A 209 -10.11 -29.56 23.67
N GLY A 210 -10.72 -29.12 24.77
CA GLY A 210 -12.03 -28.47 24.76
C GLY A 210 -12.05 -27.14 24.02
N LYS A 211 -10.96 -26.35 24.10
CA LYS A 211 -10.80 -25.11 23.34
C LYS A 211 -10.62 -25.38 21.85
N ALA A 212 -9.81 -26.38 21.49
CA ALA A 212 -9.59 -26.78 20.10
C ALA A 212 -10.88 -27.29 19.44
N ARG A 213 -11.67 -28.14 20.13
CA ARG A 213 -12.98 -28.59 19.63
C ARG A 213 -13.96 -27.44 19.44
N ARG A 214 -14.01 -26.48 20.38
CA ARG A 214 -14.85 -25.27 20.23
C ARG A 214 -14.41 -24.41 19.05
N TYR A 215 -13.11 -24.23 18.85
CA TYR A 215 -12.58 -23.54 17.69
C TYR A 215 -12.98 -24.25 16.38
N GLN A 216 -12.84 -25.57 16.31
CA GLN A 216 -13.25 -26.34 15.11
C GLN A 216 -14.74 -26.19 14.81
N ALA A 217 -15.61 -26.25 15.83
CA ALA A 217 -17.04 -26.03 15.65
C ALA A 217 -17.35 -24.61 15.15
N LEU A 218 -16.80 -23.57 15.82
CA LEU A 218 -16.99 -22.18 15.42
C LEU A 218 -16.40 -21.89 14.03
N HIS A 219 -15.30 -22.54 13.66
CA HIS A 219 -14.70 -22.38 12.34
C HIS A 219 -15.56 -23.01 11.25
N ALA A 220 -16.15 -24.18 11.51
CA ALA A 220 -17.13 -24.78 10.61
C ALA A 220 -18.37 -23.90 10.44
N ASP A 221 -18.91 -23.37 11.54
CA ASP A 221 -20.04 -22.43 11.50
C ASP A 221 -19.70 -21.16 10.72
N LEU A 222 -18.49 -20.62 10.93
CA LEU A 222 -18.00 -19.44 10.21
C LEU A 222 -17.88 -19.71 8.71
N GLN A 223 -17.35 -20.87 8.29
CA GLN A 223 -17.28 -21.24 6.86
C GLN A 223 -18.66 -21.31 6.22
N VAL A 224 -19.65 -21.87 6.92
CA VAL A 224 -21.04 -21.93 6.45
C VAL A 224 -21.63 -20.52 6.32
N LEU A 225 -21.49 -19.68 7.36
CA LEU A 225 -21.99 -18.31 7.36
C LEU A 225 -21.32 -17.45 6.29
N ASP A 226 -20.00 -17.57 6.11
CA ASP A 226 -19.25 -16.83 5.10
C ASP A 226 -19.65 -17.23 3.68
N THR A 227 -19.91 -18.53 3.46
CA THR A 227 -20.46 -19.03 2.19
C THR A 227 -21.85 -18.45 1.93
N HIS A 228 -22.74 -18.45 2.92
CA HIS A 228 -24.08 -17.85 2.79
C HIS A 228 -24.02 -16.34 2.55
N PHE A 229 -23.16 -15.62 3.26
CA PHE A 229 -22.95 -14.18 3.08
C PHE A 229 -22.43 -13.88 1.67
N SER A 230 -21.42 -14.62 1.22
CA SER A 230 -20.86 -14.50 -0.11
C SER A 230 -21.89 -14.79 -1.19
N HIS A 231 -22.73 -15.82 -1.02
CA HIS A 231 -23.82 -16.12 -1.94
C HIS A 231 -24.86 -15.00 -2.00
N ARG A 232 -25.25 -14.44 -0.84
CA ARG A 232 -26.20 -13.31 -0.80
C ARG A 232 -25.61 -12.06 -1.45
N LYS A 233 -24.32 -11.81 -1.28
CA LYS A 233 -23.62 -10.71 -1.95
C LYS A 233 -23.58 -10.92 -3.46
N LEU A 234 -23.32 -12.15 -3.91
CA LEU A 234 -23.36 -12.52 -5.32
C LEU A 234 -24.76 -12.33 -5.91
N GLN A 235 -25.82 -12.77 -5.24
CA GLN A 235 -27.21 -12.51 -5.67
C GLN A 235 -27.53 -11.01 -5.79
N GLY A 236 -27.05 -10.20 -4.84
CA GLY A 236 -27.20 -8.74 -4.90
C GLY A 236 -26.52 -8.16 -6.14
N LEU A 237 -25.27 -8.56 -6.40
CA LEU A 237 -24.51 -8.14 -7.57
C LEU A 237 -25.13 -8.63 -8.88
N GLU A 238 -25.67 -9.85 -8.93
CA GLU A 238 -26.37 -10.38 -10.10
C GLU A 238 -27.67 -9.60 -10.39
N SER A 239 -28.40 -9.21 -9.34
CA SER A 239 -29.59 -8.36 -9.48
C SER A 239 -29.22 -6.97 -10.01
N GLU A 240 -28.20 -6.34 -9.42
CA GLU A 240 -27.71 -5.03 -9.88
C GLU A 240 -27.22 -5.09 -11.33
N LEU A 241 -26.50 -6.15 -11.71
CA LEU A 241 -26.05 -6.37 -13.08
C LEU A 241 -27.23 -6.58 -14.05
N GLY A 242 -28.28 -7.30 -13.60
CA GLY A 242 -29.52 -7.47 -14.34
C GLY A 242 -30.23 -6.13 -14.58
N ASP A 243 -30.36 -5.31 -13.54
CA ASP A 243 -30.99 -3.98 -13.61
C ASP A 243 -30.20 -3.03 -14.54
N CYS A 244 -28.87 -2.99 -14.40
CA CYS A 244 -28.01 -2.22 -15.30
C CYS A 244 -28.13 -2.70 -16.75
N SER A 245 -28.16 -4.01 -16.98
CA SER A 245 -28.31 -4.58 -18.34
C SER A 245 -29.67 -4.21 -18.95
N ALA A 246 -30.74 -4.26 -18.15
CA ALA A 246 -32.08 -3.84 -18.58
C ALA A 246 -32.16 -2.34 -18.86
N GLN A 247 -31.49 -1.51 -18.06
CA GLN A 247 -31.39 -0.07 -18.32
C GLN A 247 -30.61 0.22 -19.60
N ILE A 248 -29.48 -0.45 -19.83
CA ILE A 248 -28.71 -0.33 -21.08
C ILE A 248 -29.58 -0.71 -22.27
N ALA A 249 -30.29 -1.84 -22.20
CA ALA A 249 -31.19 -2.29 -23.28
C ALA A 249 -32.28 -1.25 -23.59
N ARG A 250 -32.93 -0.69 -22.55
CA ARG A 250 -33.92 0.39 -22.73
C ARG A 250 -33.32 1.63 -23.35
N ILE A 251 -32.15 2.08 -22.88
CA ILE A 251 -31.48 3.26 -23.42
C ILE A 251 -31.10 3.04 -24.89
N SER A 252 -30.52 1.89 -25.23
CA SER A 252 -30.20 1.55 -26.62
C SER A 252 -31.43 1.47 -27.52
N GLU A 253 -32.55 0.94 -27.03
CA GLU A 253 -33.81 0.92 -27.78
C GLU A 253 -34.36 2.35 -27.99
N THR A 254 -34.30 3.21 -26.96
CA THR A 254 -34.67 4.62 -27.11
C THR A 254 -33.74 5.37 -28.04
N GLU A 255 -32.42 5.14 -27.96
CA GLU A 255 -31.44 5.74 -28.87
C GLU A 255 -31.74 5.35 -30.31
N GLN A 256 -31.98 4.06 -30.57
CA GLN A 256 -32.31 3.56 -31.90
C GLN A 256 -33.62 4.15 -32.43
N SER A 257 -34.65 4.26 -31.59
CA SER A 257 -35.92 4.90 -31.95
C SER A 257 -35.73 6.37 -32.29
N THR A 258 -35.02 7.13 -31.44
CA THR A 258 -34.74 8.55 -31.69
C THR A 258 -33.88 8.74 -32.94
N ARG A 259 -32.92 7.86 -33.19
CA ARG A 259 -32.08 7.90 -34.40
C ARG A 259 -32.89 7.64 -35.67
N ASN A 260 -33.84 6.71 -35.61
CA ASN A 260 -34.78 6.48 -36.70
C ASN A 260 -35.70 7.70 -36.92
N GLU A 261 -36.22 8.31 -35.86
CA GLU A 261 -37.02 9.54 -35.96
C GLU A 261 -36.23 10.72 -36.55
N ILE A 262 -34.96 10.89 -36.16
CA ILE A 262 -34.07 11.90 -36.71
C ILE A 262 -33.87 11.66 -38.21
N ASN A 263 -33.50 10.44 -38.61
CA ASN A 263 -33.33 10.11 -40.03
C ASN A 263 -34.60 10.36 -40.83
N GLU A 264 -35.77 9.99 -40.29
CA GLU A 264 -37.05 10.21 -40.96
C GLU A 264 -37.36 11.72 -41.13
N ARG A 265 -37.08 12.53 -40.10
CA ARG A 265 -37.22 13.99 -40.16
C ARG A 265 -36.22 14.63 -41.11
N GLU A 266 -34.97 14.16 -41.14
CA GLU A 266 -33.96 14.63 -42.09
C GLU A 266 -34.35 14.31 -43.54
N THR A 267 -34.89 13.13 -43.81
CA THR A 267 -35.42 12.80 -45.15
C THR A 267 -36.58 13.71 -45.54
N LYS A 268 -37.54 13.96 -44.63
CA LYS A 268 -38.67 14.88 -44.88
C LYS A 268 -38.20 16.32 -45.10
N LEU A 269 -37.18 16.76 -44.36
CA LEU A 269 -36.58 18.08 -44.53
C LEU A 269 -35.86 18.21 -45.88
N ALA A 270 -35.12 17.17 -46.29
CA ALA A 270 -34.44 17.14 -47.59
C ALA A 270 -35.43 17.17 -48.76
N GLU A 271 -36.56 16.44 -48.66
CA GLU A 271 -37.65 16.49 -49.63
C GLU A 271 -38.28 17.88 -49.70
N ALA A 272 -38.62 18.48 -48.55
CA ALA A 272 -39.22 19.81 -48.50
C ALA A 272 -38.28 20.89 -49.08
N ARG A 273 -36.96 20.77 -48.85
CA ARG A 273 -35.96 21.68 -49.46
C ARG A 273 -35.91 21.54 -50.98
N ARG A 274 -35.91 20.31 -51.52
CA ARG A 274 -35.98 20.10 -52.99
C ARG A 274 -37.24 20.70 -53.59
N GLU A 275 -38.38 20.58 -52.91
CA GLU A 275 -39.64 21.18 -53.35
C GLU A 275 -39.62 22.71 -53.30
N LEU A 276 -38.87 23.31 -52.38
CA LEU A 276 -38.67 24.76 -52.29
C LEU A 276 -37.76 25.25 -53.42
N ASP A 277 -36.65 24.57 -53.68
CA ASP A 277 -35.71 24.90 -54.76
C ASP A 277 -36.43 24.84 -56.14
N ALA A 278 -37.24 23.81 -56.37
CA ALA A 278 -38.04 23.70 -57.59
C ALA A 278 -39.11 24.80 -57.73
N ALA A 279 -39.62 25.36 -56.63
CA ALA A 279 -40.53 26.50 -56.66
C ALA A 279 -39.79 27.81 -56.98
N ASP A 280 -38.59 28.00 -56.43
CA ASP A 280 -37.73 29.16 -56.68
C ASP A 280 -37.28 29.21 -58.16
N GLU A 281 -36.94 28.07 -58.76
CA GLU A 281 -36.63 27.98 -60.20
C GLU A 281 -37.82 28.41 -61.08
N ARG A 282 -39.04 27.97 -60.75
CA ARG A 282 -40.26 28.35 -61.50
C ARG A 282 -40.60 29.83 -61.37
N ILE A 283 -40.38 30.42 -60.18
CA ILE A 283 -40.56 31.86 -59.96
C ILE A 283 -39.53 32.66 -60.78
N ALA A 284 -38.28 32.21 -60.82
CA ALA A 284 -37.23 32.87 -61.59
C ALA A 284 -37.52 32.84 -63.11
N ASP A 285 -37.93 31.69 -63.66
CA ASP A 285 -38.34 31.56 -65.06
C ASP A 285 -39.56 32.43 -65.39
N GLY A 286 -40.57 32.44 -64.51
CA GLY A 286 -41.75 33.30 -64.65
C GLY A 286 -41.41 34.79 -64.70
N ARG A 287 -40.52 35.26 -63.81
CA ARG A 287 -40.06 36.66 -63.77
C ARG A 287 -39.28 37.07 -65.02
N SER A 288 -38.39 36.20 -65.51
CA SER A 288 -37.62 36.46 -66.73
C SER A 288 -38.53 36.66 -67.94
N LYS A 289 -39.56 35.83 -68.07
CA LYS A 289 -40.53 35.92 -69.16
C LYS A 289 -41.48 37.11 -69.04
N LEU A 290 -41.83 37.54 -67.82
CA LEU A 290 -42.61 38.76 -67.59
C LEU A 290 -41.82 40.00 -68.03
N GLN A 291 -40.55 40.07 -67.67
CA GLN A 291 -39.66 41.18 -68.03
C GLN A 291 -39.48 41.31 -69.56
N LEU A 292 -39.44 40.19 -70.30
CA LEU A 292 -39.44 40.19 -71.76
C LEU A 292 -40.71 40.84 -72.35
N LEU A 293 -41.88 40.47 -71.84
CA LEU A 293 -43.16 41.04 -72.29
C LEU A 293 -43.31 42.52 -71.94
N GLU A 294 -42.85 42.95 -70.76
CA GLU A 294 -42.86 44.37 -70.36
C GLU A 294 -41.99 45.23 -71.29
N ASN A 295 -40.82 44.72 -71.69
CA ASN A 295 -39.94 45.40 -72.64
C ASN A 295 -40.58 45.53 -74.04
N GLU A 296 -41.31 44.51 -74.50
CA GLU A 296 -42.05 44.56 -75.77
C GLU A 296 -43.19 45.58 -75.72
N ILE A 297 -43.97 45.62 -74.63
CA ILE A 297 -45.03 46.62 -74.41
C ILE A 297 -44.43 48.04 -74.39
N ALA A 298 -43.30 48.25 -73.73
CA ALA A 298 -42.63 49.54 -73.70
C ALA A 298 -42.19 49.99 -75.11
N SER A 299 -41.67 49.07 -75.93
CA SER A 299 -41.30 49.35 -77.32
C SER A 299 -42.51 49.77 -78.17
N HIS A 300 -43.64 49.07 -78.05
CA HIS A 300 -44.87 49.42 -78.76
C HIS A 300 -45.45 50.76 -78.31
N ARG A 301 -45.41 51.08 -77.01
CA ARG A 301 -45.85 52.39 -76.48
C ARG A 301 -45.00 53.54 -77.01
N HIS A 302 -43.68 53.35 -77.08
CA HIS A 302 -42.78 54.36 -77.61
C HIS A 302 -43.04 54.64 -79.10
N ARG A 303 -43.43 53.61 -79.86
CA ARG A 303 -43.78 53.73 -81.28
C ARG A 303 -45.08 54.52 -81.49
N ILE A 304 -46.09 54.31 -80.65
CA ILE A 304 -47.34 55.09 -80.66
C ILE A 304 -47.08 56.55 -80.28
N GLU A 305 -46.30 56.81 -79.24
CA GLU A 305 -45.97 58.18 -78.80
C GLU A 305 -45.22 58.96 -79.91
N PHE A 306 -44.31 58.29 -80.61
CA PHE A 306 -43.60 58.85 -81.76
C PHE A 306 -44.54 59.22 -82.92
N ASN A 307 -45.47 58.32 -83.27
CA ASN A 307 -46.47 58.56 -84.32
C ASN A 307 -47.50 59.64 -83.93
N GLU A 308 -47.92 59.71 -82.66
CA GLU A 308 -48.84 60.73 -82.17
C GLU A 308 -48.24 62.14 -82.26
N LYS A 309 -46.95 62.29 -81.91
CA LYS A 309 -46.21 63.57 -82.07
C LYS A 309 -46.14 64.00 -83.53
N HIS A 310 -45.76 63.09 -84.44
CA HIS A 310 -45.73 63.39 -85.87
C HIS A 310 -47.12 63.64 -86.49
N GLY A 311 -48.15 62.95 -86.00
CA GLY A 311 -49.53 63.18 -86.42
C GLY A 311 -50.07 64.55 -86.02
N VAL A 312 -49.63 65.09 -84.89
CA VAL A 312 -49.94 66.49 -84.48
C VAL A 312 -49.26 67.49 -85.41
N GLU A 313 -48.00 67.27 -85.78
CA GLU A 313 -47.26 68.13 -86.74
C GLU A 313 -47.92 68.16 -88.12
N LEU A 314 -48.30 66.98 -88.66
CA LEU A 314 -48.99 66.86 -89.95
C LEU A 314 -50.36 67.54 -89.94
N ARG A 315 -51.14 67.41 -88.84
CA ARG A 315 -52.43 68.09 -88.68
C ARG A 315 -52.26 69.60 -88.61
N GLN A 316 -51.24 70.11 -87.93
CA GLN A 316 -50.93 71.55 -87.89
C GLN A 316 -50.55 72.09 -89.28
N TRP A 317 -49.86 71.31 -90.12
CA TRP A 317 -49.55 71.69 -91.50
C TRP A 317 -50.78 71.69 -92.43
N ILE A 318 -51.69 70.73 -92.26
CA ILE A 318 -53.00 70.71 -92.97
C ILE A 318 -53.83 71.92 -92.56
N GLU A 319 -53.92 72.20 -91.26
CA GLU A 319 -54.72 73.31 -90.75
C GLU A 319 -54.16 74.68 -91.17
N ARG A 320 -52.83 74.80 -91.20
CA ARG A 320 -52.13 75.98 -91.76
C ARG A 320 -52.44 76.15 -93.25
N SER A 321 -52.38 75.08 -94.04
CA SER A 321 -52.67 75.11 -95.48
C SER A 321 -54.15 75.41 -95.76
N ARG A 322 -55.08 74.91 -94.94
CA ARG A 322 -56.52 75.22 -95.02
C ARG A 322 -56.81 76.68 -94.67
N ARG A 323 -56.18 77.22 -93.62
CA ARG A 323 -56.29 78.65 -93.28
C ARG A 323 -55.68 79.56 -94.36
N GLU A 324 -54.62 79.13 -95.03
CA GLU A 324 -54.03 79.85 -96.16
C GLU A 324 -54.98 79.89 -97.38
N ILE A 325 -55.71 78.80 -97.68
CA ILE A 325 -56.74 78.75 -98.74
C ILE A 325 -57.94 79.62 -98.38
N GLU A 326 -58.49 79.48 -97.17
CA GLU A 326 -59.67 80.23 -96.71
C GLU A 326 -59.39 81.75 -96.65
N SER A 327 -58.17 82.11 -96.26
CA SER A 327 -57.67 83.49 -96.29
C SER A 327 -57.54 84.04 -97.72
N ALA A 328 -57.12 83.23 -98.69
CA ALA A 328 -56.99 83.66 -100.09
C ALA A 328 -58.36 83.77 -100.80
N GLU A 329 -59.32 82.90 -100.49
CA GLU A 329 -60.68 82.91 -101.06
C GLU A 329 -61.55 84.07 -100.54
N SER A 330 -61.39 84.47 -99.28
CA SER A 330 -62.03 85.68 -98.73
C SER A 330 -61.46 86.95 -99.38
N LYS A 331 -60.12 87.04 -99.48
CA LYS A 331 -59.43 88.19 -100.10
C LYS A 331 -59.82 88.42 -101.56
N LEU A 332 -60.18 87.38 -102.32
CA LEU A 332 -60.63 87.48 -103.71
C LEU A 332 -62.05 88.08 -103.87
N ARG A 333 -62.93 87.89 -102.87
CA ARG A 333 -64.30 88.43 -102.87
C ARG A 333 -64.33 89.91 -102.46
N ASP A 334 -63.51 90.28 -101.48
CA ASP A 334 -63.45 91.64 -100.94
C ASP A 334 -62.78 92.61 -101.94
N GLN A 335 -61.77 92.14 -102.69
CA GLN A 335 -61.06 92.93 -103.72
C GLN A 335 -61.96 93.43 -104.88
N ASN A 336 -63.09 92.76 -105.14
CA ASN A 336 -64.01 93.10 -106.24
C ASN A 336 -65.08 94.14 -105.86
N ALA A 337 -65.38 94.30 -104.57
CA ALA A 337 -66.38 95.25 -104.09
C ALA A 337 -65.78 96.66 -103.83
N GLU A 338 -64.51 96.74 -103.43
CA GLU A 338 -63.81 97.97 -103.04
C GLU A 338 -63.43 98.89 -104.24
N ILE A 339 -63.27 98.36 -105.47
CA ILE A 339 -62.91 99.14 -106.69
C ILE A 339 -63.98 100.19 -107.09
N LYS A 340 -65.25 99.98 -106.71
CA LYS A 340 -66.38 100.83 -107.14
C LYS A 340 -66.67 102.01 -106.21
N SER A 341 -66.21 101.97 -104.96
CA SER A 341 -66.50 102.96 -103.91
C SER A 341 -65.40 104.03 -103.78
N ALA A 342 -64.14 103.68 -104.05
CA ALA A 342 -62.94 104.49 -103.83
C ALA A 342 -62.68 105.65 -104.83
N ASN A 343 -63.68 106.12 -105.59
CA ASN A 343 -63.48 107.11 -106.66
C ASN A 343 -64.02 108.53 -106.39
N ALA A 344 -65.08 108.67 -105.59
CA ALA A 344 -65.81 109.94 -105.48
C ALA A 344 -65.51 110.75 -104.21
N LEU A 345 -64.85 110.15 -103.21
CA LEU A 345 -64.72 110.72 -101.87
C LEU A 345 -63.25 111.06 -101.50
N VAL A 346 -62.34 110.81 -102.45
CA VAL A 346 -60.89 110.89 -102.35
C VAL A 346 -60.35 112.30 -102.10
N GLU A 347 -60.85 113.30 -102.83
CA GLU A 347 -60.15 114.59 -102.96
C GLU A 347 -60.35 115.55 -101.78
N GLU A 348 -61.36 115.34 -100.95
CA GLU A 348 -61.79 116.35 -99.97
C GLU A 348 -61.16 116.16 -98.57
N THR A 349 -60.77 114.94 -98.22
CA THR A 349 -60.46 114.57 -96.83
C THR A 349 -58.95 114.61 -96.50
N ALA A 350 -58.09 114.80 -97.51
CA ALA A 350 -56.63 114.66 -97.38
C ALA A 350 -55.91 115.69 -96.55
N ARG A 351 -56.36 116.93 -96.63
CA ARG A 351 -55.63 118.05 -96.03
C ARG A 351 -55.82 118.17 -94.51
N LEU A 352 -56.76 117.44 -93.92
CA LEU A 352 -57.12 117.59 -92.50
C LEU A 352 -56.59 116.48 -91.57
N LEU A 353 -56.16 115.32 -92.10
CA LEU A 353 -55.73 114.18 -91.27
C LEU A 353 -54.25 114.23 -90.85
N GLU A 354 -53.38 114.72 -91.73
CA GLU A 354 -51.93 114.59 -91.57
C GLU A 354 -51.35 115.34 -90.35
N GLN A 355 -52.05 116.36 -89.84
CA GLN A 355 -51.63 117.12 -88.65
C GLN A 355 -51.89 116.42 -87.30
N LYS A 356 -52.73 115.38 -87.20
CA LYS A 356 -53.20 114.84 -85.91
C LYS A 356 -52.64 113.48 -85.50
N ASN A 357 -52.05 112.71 -86.41
CA ASN A 357 -51.55 111.36 -86.14
C ASN A 357 -50.12 111.27 -85.62
N GLU A 358 -49.28 112.26 -85.91
CA GLU A 358 -47.88 112.25 -85.46
C GLU A 358 -47.75 112.38 -83.94
N GLU A 359 -48.66 113.11 -83.29
CA GLU A 359 -48.64 113.34 -81.85
C GLU A 359 -49.04 112.09 -81.03
N LEU A 360 -49.78 111.13 -81.61
CA LEU A 360 -50.36 109.98 -80.88
C LEU A 360 -49.43 108.75 -80.83
N LYS A 361 -48.55 108.60 -81.81
CA LYS A 361 -47.65 107.45 -81.95
C LYS A 361 -46.53 107.42 -80.91
N GLN A 362 -45.94 108.58 -80.60
CA GLN A 362 -44.79 108.68 -79.68
C GLN A 362 -45.13 108.32 -78.23
N LEU A 363 -46.39 108.50 -77.80
CA LEU A 363 -46.79 108.27 -76.41
C LEU A 363 -47.18 106.80 -76.12
N THR A 364 -47.58 106.03 -77.14
CA THR A 364 -48.03 104.64 -76.99
C THR A 364 -46.87 103.66 -76.76
N GLU A 365 -45.71 103.91 -77.36
CA GLU A 365 -44.53 103.02 -77.25
C GLU A 365 -43.85 103.09 -75.88
N ASN A 366 -43.98 104.19 -75.15
CA ASN A 366 -43.37 104.36 -73.83
C ASN A 366 -44.08 103.55 -72.73
N VAL A 367 -45.42 103.51 -72.74
CA VAL A 367 -46.22 102.77 -71.75
C VAL A 367 -46.00 101.25 -71.83
N ALA A 368 -45.83 100.70 -73.04
CA ALA A 368 -45.61 99.27 -73.24
C ALA A 368 -44.25 98.77 -72.70
N LYS A 369 -43.21 99.62 -72.75
CA LYS A 369 -41.89 99.28 -72.23
C LYS A 369 -41.87 99.18 -70.70
N GLN A 370 -42.58 100.07 -70.00
CA GLN A 370 -42.63 100.08 -68.53
C GLN A 370 -43.36 98.86 -67.95
N ARG A 371 -44.41 98.34 -68.62
CA ARG A 371 -45.14 97.14 -68.17
C ARG A 371 -44.31 95.85 -68.18
N GLU A 372 -43.46 95.66 -69.18
CA GLU A 372 -42.67 94.42 -69.30
C GLU A 372 -41.55 94.35 -68.26
N VAL A 373 -40.98 95.50 -67.88
CA VAL A 373 -39.93 95.59 -66.85
C VAL A 373 -40.46 95.14 -65.49
N PHE A 374 -41.63 95.65 -65.07
CA PHE A 374 -42.28 95.24 -63.81
C PHE A 374 -42.63 93.74 -63.76
N ARG A 375 -43.06 93.15 -64.89
CA ARG A 375 -43.43 91.73 -64.95
C ARG A 375 -42.23 90.81 -64.68
N ILE A 376 -41.07 91.17 -65.20
CA ILE A 376 -39.83 90.39 -65.05
C ILE A 376 -39.32 90.43 -63.60
N SER A 377 -39.40 91.59 -62.93
CA SER A 377 -38.95 91.73 -61.53
C SER A 377 -39.88 91.01 -60.54
N ASP A 378 -41.20 91.01 -60.74
CA ASP A 378 -42.15 90.26 -59.88
C ASP A 378 -41.97 88.74 -60.00
N GLN A 379 -41.69 88.23 -61.21
CA GLN A 379 -41.46 86.80 -61.40
C GLN A 379 -40.15 86.34 -60.75
N LYS A 380 -39.08 87.13 -60.88
CA LYS A 380 -37.78 86.85 -60.24
C LYS A 380 -37.90 86.78 -58.71
N LEU A 381 -38.71 87.64 -58.10
CA LEU A 381 -38.94 87.63 -56.65
C LEU A 381 -39.59 86.31 -56.16
N ARG A 382 -40.61 85.83 -56.87
CA ARG A 382 -41.34 84.60 -56.51
C ARG A 382 -40.45 83.37 -56.61
N ASP A 383 -39.60 83.29 -57.64
CA ASP A 383 -38.69 82.16 -57.84
C ASP A 383 -37.64 82.08 -56.72
N THR A 384 -37.06 83.22 -56.31
CA THR A 384 -36.10 83.27 -55.20
C THR A 384 -36.76 82.93 -53.85
N GLN A 385 -38.00 83.39 -53.61
CA GLN A 385 -38.77 83.06 -52.39
C GLN A 385 -39.08 81.55 -52.29
N MET A 386 -39.46 80.90 -53.40
CA MET A 386 -39.69 79.45 -53.43
C MET A 386 -38.40 78.66 -53.19
N SER A 387 -37.27 79.10 -53.73
CA SER A 387 -35.98 78.46 -53.49
C SER A 387 -35.55 78.55 -52.02
N LEU A 388 -35.74 79.70 -51.38
CA LEU A 388 -35.44 79.91 -49.95
C LEU A 388 -36.25 78.96 -49.07
N SER A 389 -37.57 78.86 -49.28
CA SER A 389 -38.45 77.97 -48.50
C SER A 389 -38.03 76.50 -48.61
N LYS A 390 -37.60 76.07 -49.80
CA LYS A 390 -37.11 74.70 -50.03
C LYS A 390 -35.80 74.42 -49.29
N ASP A 391 -34.88 75.38 -49.25
CA ASP A 391 -33.62 75.25 -48.53
C ASP A 391 -33.82 75.30 -47.00
N GLU A 392 -34.77 76.10 -46.50
CA GLU A 392 -35.15 76.14 -45.08
C GLU A 392 -35.77 74.82 -44.59
N LEU A 393 -36.68 74.22 -45.38
CA LEU A 393 -37.23 72.89 -45.09
C LEU A 393 -36.15 71.80 -45.05
N ARG A 394 -35.19 71.85 -45.98
CA ARG A 394 -34.06 70.92 -46.01
C ARG A 394 -33.11 71.10 -44.84
N HIS A 395 -32.81 72.35 -44.45
CA HIS A 395 -31.99 72.64 -43.28
C HIS A 395 -32.61 72.09 -42.00
N SER A 396 -33.93 72.28 -41.81
CA SER A 396 -34.65 71.73 -40.66
C SER A 396 -34.60 70.20 -40.61
N ALA A 397 -34.78 69.51 -41.74
CA ALA A 397 -34.71 68.05 -41.80
C ALA A 397 -33.32 67.50 -41.48
N VAL A 398 -32.26 68.10 -42.06
CA VAL A 398 -30.87 67.70 -41.79
C VAL A 398 -30.47 67.99 -40.34
N ALA A 399 -30.95 69.10 -39.76
CA ALA A 399 -30.70 69.43 -38.36
C ALA A 399 -31.37 68.44 -37.38
N GLU A 400 -32.56 67.93 -37.72
CA GLU A 400 -33.25 66.89 -36.95
C GLU A 400 -32.51 65.54 -37.03
N ASP A 401 -32.13 65.12 -38.25
CA ASP A 401 -31.32 63.91 -38.47
C ASP A 401 -29.99 63.96 -37.71
N LEU A 402 -29.32 65.12 -37.70
CA LEU A 402 -28.07 65.35 -36.97
C LEU A 402 -28.26 65.19 -35.46
N ARG A 403 -29.38 65.69 -34.92
CA ARG A 403 -29.70 65.58 -33.50
C ARG A 403 -29.96 64.14 -33.09
N ASP A 404 -30.79 63.42 -33.85
CA ASP A 404 -31.12 62.02 -33.59
C ASP A 404 -29.87 61.13 -33.65
N LEU A 405 -29.00 61.37 -34.63
CA LEU A 405 -27.76 60.61 -34.78
C LEU A 405 -26.78 60.87 -33.63
N ARG A 406 -26.69 62.12 -33.13
CA ARG A 406 -25.89 62.47 -31.94
C ARG A 406 -26.40 61.77 -30.68
N GLU A 407 -27.71 61.77 -30.45
CA GLU A 407 -28.31 61.10 -29.30
C GLU A 407 -28.05 59.58 -29.32
N ARG A 408 -28.17 58.94 -30.51
CA ARG A 408 -27.83 57.53 -30.70
C ARG A 408 -26.33 57.24 -30.50
N ARG A 409 -25.45 58.11 -30.98
CA ARG A 409 -23.99 57.99 -30.78
C ARG A 409 -23.62 58.11 -29.31
N ASP A 410 -24.21 59.04 -28.58
CA ASP A 410 -23.97 59.22 -27.13
C ASP A 410 -24.50 58.04 -26.30
N ALA A 411 -25.65 57.46 -26.69
CA ALA A 411 -26.15 56.22 -26.07
C ALA A 411 -25.17 55.05 -26.29
N THR A 412 -24.76 54.83 -27.55
CA THR A 412 -23.81 53.77 -27.92
C THR A 412 -22.46 53.95 -27.22
N ARG A 413 -22.01 55.19 -27.01
CA ARG A 413 -20.80 55.51 -26.24
C ARG A 413 -20.90 55.11 -24.78
N ARG A 414 -22.04 55.38 -24.12
CA ARG A 414 -22.28 54.93 -22.73
C ARG A 414 -22.29 53.41 -22.63
N ASP A 415 -22.87 52.73 -23.62
CA ASP A 415 -22.87 51.27 -23.68
C ASP A 415 -21.45 50.71 -23.85
N SER A 416 -20.61 51.34 -24.69
CA SER A 416 -19.19 50.99 -24.86
C SER A 416 -18.38 51.20 -23.58
N GLU A 417 -18.59 52.31 -22.86
CA GLU A 417 -17.93 52.57 -21.57
C GLU A 417 -18.33 51.54 -20.50
N THR A 418 -19.60 51.14 -20.48
CA THR A 418 -20.12 50.08 -19.61
C THR A 418 -19.54 48.70 -19.98
N ALA A 419 -19.39 48.41 -21.27
CA ALA A 419 -18.73 47.20 -21.74
C ALA A 419 -17.25 47.16 -21.33
N ARG A 420 -16.54 48.29 -21.45
CA ARG A 420 -15.13 48.41 -21.00
C ARG A 420 -14.97 48.16 -19.50
N SER A 421 -15.84 48.71 -18.66
CA SER A 421 -15.76 48.47 -17.21
C SER A 421 -15.99 46.99 -16.87
N ARG A 422 -16.96 46.34 -17.53
CA ARG A 422 -17.18 44.89 -17.39
C ARG A 422 -15.98 44.05 -17.85
N ILE A 423 -15.30 44.45 -18.92
CA ILE A 423 -14.04 43.81 -19.37
C ILE A 423 -12.98 43.92 -18.28
N THR A 424 -12.81 45.10 -17.65
CA THR A 424 -11.78 45.26 -16.60
C THR A 424 -12.04 44.37 -15.38
N VAL A 425 -13.30 44.20 -14.98
CA VAL A 425 -13.69 43.27 -13.90
C VAL A 425 -13.40 41.83 -14.31
N ALA A 426 -13.87 41.41 -15.49
CA ALA A 426 -13.63 40.05 -16.00
C ALA A 426 -12.12 39.73 -16.16
N GLN A 427 -11.30 40.72 -16.54
CA GLN A 427 -9.84 40.56 -16.59
C GLN A 427 -9.21 40.39 -15.20
N ALA A 428 -9.73 41.07 -14.18
CA ALA A 428 -9.26 40.91 -12.80
C ALA A 428 -9.62 39.51 -12.27
N ASP A 429 -10.86 39.06 -12.51
CA ASP A 429 -11.33 37.72 -12.12
C ASP A 429 -10.51 36.62 -12.80
N HIS A 430 -10.26 36.76 -14.11
CA HIS A 430 -9.41 35.84 -14.87
C HIS A 430 -7.96 35.78 -14.34
N LYS A 431 -7.38 36.92 -13.97
CA LYS A 431 -6.05 36.97 -13.33
C LYS A 431 -6.05 36.30 -11.96
N GLN A 432 -7.11 36.48 -11.18
CA GLN A 432 -7.24 35.85 -9.87
C GLN A 432 -7.36 34.33 -9.99
N LEU A 433 -8.18 33.82 -10.92
CA LEU A 433 -8.29 32.39 -11.25
C LEU A 433 -6.94 31.80 -11.65
N ASN A 434 -6.20 32.49 -12.52
CA ASN A 434 -4.86 32.05 -12.92
C ASN A 434 -3.87 31.98 -11.73
N ALA A 435 -3.92 32.94 -10.81
CA ALA A 435 -3.11 32.89 -9.59
C ALA A 435 -3.52 31.73 -8.66
N GLN A 436 -4.82 31.43 -8.56
CA GLN A 436 -5.32 30.28 -7.80
C GLN A 436 -4.87 28.95 -8.42
N ILE A 437 -4.92 28.81 -9.74
CA ILE A 437 -4.41 27.63 -10.46
C ILE A 437 -2.91 27.46 -10.22
N ALA A 438 -2.12 28.54 -10.31
CA ALA A 438 -0.68 28.48 -10.06
C ALA A 438 -0.35 28.02 -8.64
N ASN A 439 -1.07 28.55 -7.64
CA ASN A 439 -0.93 28.12 -6.25
C ASN A 439 -1.35 26.66 -6.05
N ALA A 440 -2.47 26.23 -6.64
CA ALA A 440 -2.95 24.85 -6.59
C ALA A 440 -1.95 23.87 -7.22
N ARG A 441 -1.37 24.22 -8.37
CA ARG A 441 -0.30 23.43 -9.02
C ARG A 441 0.94 23.31 -8.14
N ALA A 442 1.36 24.39 -7.47
CA ALA A 442 2.47 24.35 -6.53
C ALA A 442 2.18 23.43 -5.34
N THR A 443 0.97 23.48 -4.77
CA THR A 443 0.58 22.57 -3.68
C THR A 443 0.54 21.10 -4.14
N THR A 444 -0.06 20.81 -5.30
CA THR A 444 -0.09 19.44 -5.83
C THR A 444 1.30 18.88 -6.13
N GLU A 445 2.25 19.71 -6.56
CA GLU A 445 3.64 19.28 -6.75
C GLU A 445 4.32 18.93 -5.42
N THR A 446 4.08 19.71 -4.36
CA THR A 446 4.59 19.35 -3.02
C THR A 446 3.96 18.06 -2.51
N GLU A 447 2.66 17.85 -2.73
CA GLU A 447 1.95 16.62 -2.38
C GLU A 447 2.44 15.41 -3.20
N ARG A 448 2.78 15.60 -4.47
CA ARG A 448 3.41 14.56 -5.31
C ARG A 448 4.74 14.11 -4.71
N GLN A 449 5.58 15.06 -4.30
CA GLN A 449 6.87 14.74 -3.68
C GLN A 449 6.70 14.02 -2.33
N THR A 450 5.70 14.38 -1.52
CA THR A 450 5.42 13.66 -0.26
C THR A 450 4.92 12.24 -0.52
N VAL A 451 4.07 12.02 -1.53
CA VAL A 451 3.64 10.68 -1.96
C VAL A 451 4.84 9.83 -2.38
N GLU A 452 5.75 10.36 -3.19
CA GLU A 452 6.97 9.64 -3.61
C GLU A 452 7.86 9.27 -2.42
N GLN A 453 8.06 10.19 -1.47
CA GLN A 453 8.83 9.93 -0.24
C GLN A 453 8.18 8.86 0.63
N LEU A 454 6.85 8.91 0.81
CA LEU A 454 6.11 7.93 1.59
C LEU A 454 6.11 6.55 0.93
N LEU A 455 6.02 6.48 -0.40
CA LEU A 455 6.14 5.23 -1.14
C LEU A 455 7.52 4.59 -0.96
N ALA A 456 8.59 5.38 -1.04
CA ALA A 456 9.95 4.92 -0.76
C ALA A 456 10.07 4.39 0.68
N ARG A 457 9.44 5.07 1.65
CA ARG A 457 9.36 4.62 3.03
C ARG A 457 8.63 3.28 3.15
N VAL A 458 7.46 3.11 2.53
CA VAL A 458 6.72 1.83 2.51
C VAL A 458 7.61 0.70 2.00
N ARG A 459 8.24 0.87 0.82
CA ARG A 459 9.15 -0.14 0.24
C ARG A 459 10.28 -0.54 1.17
N SER A 460 10.95 0.44 1.81
CA SER A 460 12.03 0.15 2.75
C SER A 460 11.57 -0.65 3.97
N GLN A 461 10.34 -0.42 4.46
CA GLN A 461 9.77 -1.16 5.58
C GLN A 461 9.34 -2.58 5.17
N GLU A 462 8.79 -2.75 3.96
CA GLU A 462 8.49 -4.07 3.39
C GLU A 462 9.75 -4.93 3.27
N ASP A 463 10.84 -4.35 2.75
CA ASP A 463 12.13 -5.03 2.63
C ASP A 463 12.69 -5.43 3.99
N THR A 464 12.63 -4.53 4.99
CA THR A 464 13.06 -4.81 6.36
C THR A 464 12.24 -5.96 6.96
N LEU A 465 10.91 -5.94 6.80
CA LEU A 465 10.03 -6.98 7.28
C LEU A 465 10.32 -8.33 6.61
N ARG A 466 10.59 -8.32 5.30
CA ARG A 466 10.96 -9.51 4.53
C ARG A 466 12.28 -10.10 5.00
N GLN A 467 13.30 -9.27 5.20
CA GLN A 467 14.60 -9.70 5.73
C GLN A 467 14.47 -10.32 7.12
N ASN A 468 13.73 -9.68 8.02
CA ASN A 468 13.50 -10.20 9.37
C ASN A 468 12.75 -11.54 9.36
N ARG A 469 11.72 -11.69 8.51
CA ARG A 469 10.99 -12.97 8.35
C ARG A 469 11.89 -14.08 7.80
N SER A 470 12.77 -13.77 6.84
CA SER A 470 13.73 -14.75 6.32
C SER A 470 14.72 -15.19 7.41
N ALA A 471 15.27 -14.22 8.15
CA ALA A 471 16.19 -14.52 9.25
C ALA A 471 15.51 -15.34 10.37
N LEU A 472 14.22 -15.13 10.62
CA LEU A 472 13.45 -15.91 11.60
C LEU A 472 13.32 -17.36 11.13
N ALA A 473 12.96 -17.58 9.87
CA ALA A 473 12.84 -18.94 9.31
C ALA A 473 14.17 -19.71 9.35
N ASP A 474 15.30 -19.05 9.10
CA ASP A 474 16.62 -19.68 9.20
C ASP A 474 16.99 -20.02 10.65
N LEU A 475 16.61 -19.15 11.59
CA LEU A 475 16.83 -19.36 13.01
C LEU A 475 15.96 -20.51 13.57
N GLU A 476 14.70 -20.61 13.14
CA GLU A 476 13.79 -21.72 13.49
C GLU A 476 14.31 -23.06 12.98
N LYS A 477 14.85 -23.11 11.76
CA LYS A 477 15.52 -24.31 11.22
C LYS A 477 16.73 -24.69 12.08
N LYS A 478 17.55 -23.71 12.48
CA LYS A 478 18.71 -23.95 13.34
C LYS A 478 18.29 -24.47 14.71
N LEU A 479 17.23 -23.91 15.29
CA LEU A 479 16.69 -24.33 16.58
C LEU A 479 16.14 -25.77 16.53
N SER A 480 15.37 -26.10 15.50
CA SER A 480 14.87 -27.47 15.28
C SER A 480 15.99 -28.50 15.12
N ALA A 481 17.08 -28.14 14.42
CA ALA A 481 18.26 -28.99 14.30
C ALA A 481 18.99 -29.18 15.65
N LEU A 482 19.11 -28.12 16.45
CA LEU A 482 19.68 -28.20 17.81
C LEU A 482 18.82 -29.07 18.74
N ASP A 483 17.50 -28.89 18.73
CA ASP A 483 16.56 -29.68 19.54
C ASP A 483 16.67 -31.17 19.23
N ARG A 484 16.73 -31.52 17.94
CA ARG A 484 16.94 -32.89 17.49
C ARG A 484 18.27 -33.45 18.00
N THR A 485 19.36 -32.70 17.86
CA THR A 485 20.70 -33.14 18.30
C THR A 485 20.76 -33.31 19.83
N ILE A 486 20.12 -32.42 20.59
CA ILE A 486 19.99 -32.52 22.04
C ILE A 486 19.21 -33.78 22.41
N ALA A 487 18.05 -34.03 21.80
CA ALA A 487 17.23 -35.21 22.08
C ALA A 487 17.97 -36.53 21.77
N GLU A 488 18.70 -36.57 20.65
CA GLU A 488 19.54 -37.72 20.26
C GLU A 488 20.65 -37.96 21.30
N ASN A 489 21.37 -36.92 21.73
CA ASN A 489 22.44 -37.03 22.73
C ASN A 489 21.91 -37.33 24.15
N GLU A 490 20.75 -36.80 24.54
CA GLU A 490 20.10 -37.11 25.82
C GLU A 490 19.67 -38.58 25.88
N SER A 491 19.02 -39.08 24.83
CA SER A 491 18.65 -40.49 24.73
C SER A 491 19.89 -41.38 24.82
N ARG A 492 20.93 -41.06 24.06
CA ARG A 492 22.20 -41.82 24.09
C ARG A 492 22.88 -41.77 25.45
N HIS A 493 22.93 -40.59 26.09
CA HIS A 493 23.49 -40.42 27.42
C HIS A 493 22.75 -41.28 28.45
N GLU A 494 21.42 -41.29 28.43
CA GLU A 494 20.61 -42.07 29.38
C GLU A 494 20.80 -43.57 29.20
N VAL A 495 20.79 -44.06 27.95
CA VAL A 495 21.08 -45.47 27.66
C VAL A 495 22.47 -45.85 28.18
N LEU A 496 23.52 -45.08 27.85
CA LEU A 496 24.87 -45.39 28.30
C LEU A 496 25.00 -45.34 29.83
N ARG A 497 24.37 -44.36 30.47
CA ARG A 497 24.35 -44.21 31.93
C ARG A 497 23.72 -45.43 32.59
N GLN A 498 22.56 -45.88 32.11
CA GLN A 498 21.90 -47.07 32.63
C GLN A 498 22.78 -48.32 32.50
N LEU A 499 23.37 -48.57 31.32
CA LEU A 499 24.25 -49.73 31.11
C LEU A 499 25.52 -49.67 31.99
N ASN A 500 25.99 -48.47 32.32
CA ASN A 500 27.14 -48.25 33.19
C ASN A 500 26.81 -48.46 34.68
N GLU A 501 25.63 -48.00 35.13
CA GLU A 501 25.10 -48.22 36.48
C GLU A 501 24.79 -49.70 36.75
N GLU A 502 24.30 -50.43 35.73
CA GLU A 502 24.03 -51.88 35.82
C GLU A 502 25.31 -52.76 35.80
N GLY A 503 26.49 -52.15 35.68
CA GLY A 503 27.78 -52.84 35.70
C GLY A 503 27.99 -53.81 34.54
N GLU A 504 27.30 -53.61 33.42
CA GLU A 504 27.46 -54.44 32.22
C GLU A 504 28.93 -54.42 31.76
N GLY A 505 29.49 -55.54 31.29
CA GLY A 505 30.90 -55.62 30.90
C GLY A 505 31.91 -55.81 32.04
N LEU A 506 31.47 -55.81 33.30
CA LEU A 506 32.27 -56.38 34.41
C LEU A 506 32.28 -57.92 34.32
N ALA A 507 33.26 -58.56 34.96
CA ALA A 507 33.23 -60.00 35.15
C ALA A 507 31.92 -60.44 35.84
N GLN A 508 31.37 -61.59 35.46
CA GLN A 508 30.05 -62.05 35.90
C GLN A 508 29.84 -61.99 37.42
N GLY A 509 30.88 -62.34 38.20
CA GLY A 509 30.84 -62.26 39.66
C GLY A 509 30.87 -60.81 40.17
N SER A 510 31.72 -59.95 39.62
CA SER A 510 31.74 -58.52 39.94
C SER A 510 30.40 -57.83 39.59
N GLN A 511 29.76 -58.19 38.47
CA GLN A 511 28.47 -57.63 38.08
C GLN A 511 27.33 -58.12 39.01
N ALA A 512 27.27 -59.42 39.31
CA ALA A 512 26.27 -59.99 40.21
C ALA A 512 26.36 -59.39 41.63
N LEU A 513 27.58 -59.17 42.11
CA LEU A 513 27.83 -58.52 43.40
C LEU A 513 27.43 -57.05 43.41
N LEU A 514 27.72 -56.29 42.34
CA LEU A 514 27.31 -54.88 42.23
C LEU A 514 25.78 -54.73 42.21
N LYS A 515 25.06 -55.69 41.63
CA LYS A 515 23.58 -55.74 41.65
C LYS A 515 23.00 -56.22 42.99
N SER A 516 23.78 -56.94 43.80
CA SER A 516 23.35 -57.44 45.11
C SER A 516 23.29 -56.30 46.15
N LYS A 517 22.22 -56.24 46.94
CA LYS A 517 22.09 -55.27 48.06
C LYS A 517 22.68 -55.80 49.37
N GLU A 518 23.25 -57.00 49.38
CA GLU A 518 23.73 -57.71 50.58
C GLU A 518 25.13 -57.25 51.06
N PHE A 519 25.90 -56.66 50.15
CA PHE A 519 27.25 -56.16 50.39
C PHE A 519 27.32 -54.70 49.95
N GLU A 520 27.90 -53.85 50.79
CA GLU A 520 28.13 -52.44 50.45
C GLU A 520 29.48 -52.28 49.78
N PHE A 521 29.46 -51.84 48.52
CA PHE A 521 30.65 -51.48 47.76
C PHE A 521 30.72 -49.96 47.61
N VAL A 522 31.93 -49.40 47.51
CA VAL A 522 32.11 -48.02 47.04
C VAL A 522 31.73 -47.91 45.55
N GLY A 523 31.87 -49.02 44.81
CA GLY A 523 31.55 -49.16 43.38
C GLY A 523 32.64 -49.93 42.65
N ALA A 524 32.48 -50.14 41.34
CA ALA A 524 33.55 -50.67 40.51
C ALA A 524 34.70 -49.66 40.39
N LEU A 525 35.95 -50.12 40.44
CA LEU A 525 37.13 -49.27 40.30
C LEU A 525 37.11 -48.50 38.97
N ALA A 526 36.75 -49.18 37.87
CA ALA A 526 36.55 -48.55 36.57
C ALA A 526 35.46 -47.45 36.59
N ALA A 527 34.45 -47.55 37.45
CA ALA A 527 33.41 -46.54 37.61
C ALA A 527 33.86 -45.36 38.49
N GLN A 528 34.95 -45.48 39.24
CA GLN A 528 35.48 -44.44 40.13
C GLN A 528 36.65 -43.66 39.52
N VAL A 529 37.24 -44.19 38.45
CA VAL A 529 38.39 -43.58 37.77
C VAL A 529 37.94 -42.80 36.53
N ASN A 530 38.56 -41.66 36.25
CA ASN A 530 38.32 -40.81 35.08
C ASN A 530 39.60 -40.73 34.22
N VAL A 531 39.44 -41.00 32.92
CA VAL A 531 40.53 -41.00 31.93
C VAL A 531 40.03 -40.35 30.65
N SER A 532 40.91 -39.62 29.96
CA SER A 532 40.60 -39.09 28.62
C SER A 532 40.41 -40.23 27.62
N GLN A 533 39.42 -40.10 26.72
CA GLN A 533 39.01 -41.15 25.78
C GLN A 533 40.17 -41.77 24.98
N GLU A 534 41.13 -40.95 24.53
CA GLU A 534 42.30 -41.39 23.75
C GLU A 534 43.24 -42.34 24.51
N LEU A 535 43.23 -42.28 25.85
CA LEU A 535 44.10 -43.06 26.72
C LEU A 535 43.38 -44.28 27.32
N VAL A 536 42.07 -44.41 27.12
CA VAL A 536 41.27 -45.51 27.68
C VAL A 536 41.85 -46.88 27.32
N PRO A 537 42.18 -47.20 26.05
CA PRO A 537 42.72 -48.53 25.72
C PRO A 537 44.04 -48.82 26.42
N ALA A 538 44.91 -47.81 26.57
CA ALA A 538 46.20 -47.95 27.23
C ALA A 538 46.04 -48.19 28.73
N ILE A 539 45.16 -47.44 29.39
CA ILE A 539 44.90 -47.58 30.82
C ILE A 539 44.16 -48.87 31.13
N GLU A 540 43.24 -49.30 30.28
CA GLU A 540 42.57 -50.60 30.44
C GLU A 540 43.52 -51.76 30.30
N ALA A 541 44.43 -51.71 29.33
CA ALA A 541 45.46 -52.72 29.16
C ALA A 541 46.40 -52.77 30.37
N ALA A 542 46.73 -51.60 30.94
CA ALA A 542 47.56 -51.50 32.14
C ALA A 542 46.86 -52.00 33.42
N LEU A 543 45.58 -51.69 33.59
CA LEU A 543 44.79 -52.17 34.74
C LEU A 543 44.44 -53.66 34.60
N GLY A 544 44.26 -54.15 33.38
CA GLY A 544 43.94 -55.54 33.08
C GLY A 544 42.73 -56.05 33.88
N GLN A 545 42.90 -57.17 34.58
CA GLN A 545 41.84 -57.75 35.42
C GLN A 545 41.39 -56.83 36.57
N ASN A 546 42.26 -55.91 37.02
CA ASN A 546 41.93 -54.95 38.08
C ASN A 546 40.86 -53.94 37.62
N LEU A 547 40.60 -53.81 36.32
CA LEU A 547 39.48 -53.02 35.80
C LEU A 547 38.13 -53.54 36.32
N HIS A 548 38.01 -54.85 36.54
CA HIS A 548 36.80 -55.49 37.08
C HIS A 548 36.70 -55.42 38.60
N ALA A 549 37.64 -54.75 39.26
CA ALA A 549 37.72 -54.75 40.70
C ALA A 549 36.59 -53.95 41.34
N LEU A 550 35.90 -54.53 42.32
CA LEU A 550 34.99 -53.80 43.19
C LEU A 550 35.77 -53.26 44.38
N VAL A 551 35.57 -51.98 44.67
CA VAL A 551 36.19 -51.32 45.81
C VAL A 551 35.33 -51.59 47.04
N LEU A 552 35.90 -52.34 47.98
CA LEU A 552 35.28 -52.64 49.25
C LEU A 552 35.45 -51.47 50.21
N ARG A 553 34.39 -51.18 50.98
CA ARG A 553 34.52 -50.30 52.16
C ARG A 553 35.20 -51.01 53.33
N ASP A 554 35.06 -52.34 53.37
CA ASP A 554 35.57 -53.21 54.43
C ASP A 554 36.24 -54.43 53.81
N THR A 555 37.57 -54.48 53.89
CA THR A 555 38.41 -55.54 53.31
C THR A 555 38.25 -56.89 54.01
N ALA A 556 37.80 -56.89 55.26
CA ALA A 556 37.56 -58.11 56.05
C ALA A 556 36.40 -58.95 55.47
N ARG A 557 35.49 -58.32 54.72
CA ARG A 557 34.36 -59.03 54.07
C ARG A 557 34.71 -59.63 52.71
N ALA A 558 35.94 -59.46 52.21
CA ALA A 558 36.36 -60.03 50.92
C ALA A 558 36.19 -61.56 50.88
N ALA A 559 36.54 -62.27 51.96
CA ALA A 559 36.38 -63.73 52.04
C ALA A 559 34.89 -64.17 52.10
N GLU A 560 34.02 -63.42 52.79
CA GLU A 560 32.56 -63.63 52.77
C GLU A 560 32.01 -63.49 51.35
N ILE A 561 32.47 -62.47 50.62
CA ILE A 561 32.04 -62.17 49.26
C ILE A 561 32.48 -63.27 48.28
N ILE A 562 33.73 -63.74 48.37
CA ILE A 562 34.20 -64.87 47.54
C ILE A 562 33.44 -66.17 47.90
N SER A 563 33.14 -66.41 49.18
CA SER A 563 32.35 -67.57 49.60
C SER A 563 30.91 -67.51 49.08
N HIS A 564 30.30 -66.32 49.06
CA HIS A 564 28.99 -66.08 48.48
C HIS A 564 28.97 -66.34 46.97
N LEU A 565 29.96 -65.84 46.23
CA LEU A 565 30.13 -66.13 44.80
C LEU A 565 30.24 -67.63 44.52
N ASN A 566 31.04 -68.35 45.31
CA ASN A 566 31.24 -69.80 45.16
C ASN A 566 29.96 -70.58 45.46
N ARG A 567 29.24 -70.23 46.53
CA ARG A 567 28.00 -70.91 46.95
C ARG A 567 26.89 -70.78 45.92
N HIS A 568 26.75 -69.60 45.32
CA HIS A 568 25.71 -69.30 44.35
C HIS A 568 26.18 -69.44 42.88
N GLN A 569 27.43 -69.88 42.67
CA GLN A 569 28.06 -70.03 41.35
C GLN A 569 27.92 -68.79 40.46
N LEU A 570 28.09 -67.60 41.06
CA LEU A 570 27.84 -66.31 40.39
C LEU A 570 29.01 -65.83 39.53
N GLY A 571 30.06 -66.64 39.38
CA GLY A 571 31.25 -66.33 38.59
C GLY A 571 32.37 -65.70 39.41
N GLN A 572 33.39 -65.17 38.72
CA GLN A 572 34.59 -64.59 39.34
C GLN A 572 34.45 -63.08 39.54
N ALA A 573 35.00 -62.58 40.64
CA ALA A 573 35.11 -61.14 40.91
C ALA A 573 36.53 -60.78 41.30
N VAL A 574 36.89 -59.53 41.03
CA VAL A 574 38.13 -58.93 41.50
C VAL A 574 37.75 -57.96 42.62
N LEU A 575 38.49 -57.96 43.72
CA LEU A 575 38.21 -57.13 44.88
C LEU A 575 39.45 -56.31 45.24
N VAL A 576 39.26 -55.02 45.46
CA VAL A 576 40.33 -54.14 45.96
C VAL A 576 40.36 -54.22 47.47
N LEU A 577 41.55 -54.50 48.00
CA LEU A 577 41.83 -54.42 49.44
C LEU A 577 42.54 -53.08 49.75
N ASP A 578 41.84 -52.23 50.51
CA ASP A 578 42.37 -51.00 51.09
C ASP A 578 43.25 -51.28 52.34
N GLY A 579 44.22 -50.41 52.64
CA GLY A 579 45.03 -50.48 53.87
C GLY A 579 46.33 -51.30 53.84
N ILE A 580 46.75 -51.85 52.70
CA ILE A 580 48.06 -52.53 52.60
C ILE A 580 49.16 -51.50 52.28
N GLU A 581 49.97 -51.13 53.27
CA GLU A 581 51.15 -50.27 53.08
C GLU A 581 52.18 -50.93 52.15
N HIS A 582 52.71 -50.15 51.21
CA HIS A 582 53.73 -50.60 50.26
C HIS A 582 54.94 -49.69 50.26
N ARG A 583 56.11 -50.29 50.03
CA ARG A 583 57.36 -49.55 49.90
C ARG A 583 57.27 -48.61 48.71
N HIS A 584 57.43 -47.32 48.97
CA HIS A 584 57.56 -46.30 47.94
C HIS A 584 58.76 -46.66 47.05
N ARG A 585 58.52 -46.90 45.77
CA ARG A 585 59.61 -47.02 44.79
C ARG A 585 60.15 -45.63 44.46
N PRO A 586 61.47 -45.47 44.24
CA PRO A 586 62.05 -44.17 43.89
C PRO A 586 61.49 -43.69 42.55
N THR A 587 61.19 -42.40 42.45
CA THR A 587 60.69 -41.78 41.21
C THR A 587 61.71 -41.94 40.09
N LYS A 588 61.28 -42.52 38.97
CA LYS A 588 62.13 -42.68 37.78
C LYS A 588 61.88 -41.56 36.78
N HIS A 589 62.91 -41.26 36.00
CA HIS A 589 62.77 -40.33 34.88
C HIS A 589 61.88 -40.95 33.80
N LEU A 590 60.96 -40.15 33.27
CA LEU A 590 60.11 -40.57 32.17
C LEU A 590 61.00 -40.88 30.94
N PRO A 591 60.82 -42.04 30.27
CA PRO A 591 61.55 -42.33 29.04
C PRO A 591 61.31 -41.24 27.98
N PRO A 592 62.33 -40.81 27.20
CA PRO A 592 62.20 -39.70 26.26
C PRO A 592 61.14 -39.92 25.16
N THR A 593 60.83 -41.17 24.84
CA THR A 593 59.84 -41.57 23.83
C THR A 593 58.44 -41.82 24.41
N ALA A 594 58.26 -41.70 25.73
CA ALA A 594 56.97 -41.86 26.39
C ALA A 594 56.17 -40.55 26.36
N ILE A 595 54.85 -40.68 26.27
CA ILE A 595 53.88 -39.58 26.31
C ILE A 595 53.84 -38.96 27.72
N ASP A 596 53.62 -39.81 28.73
CA ASP A 596 53.57 -39.45 30.15
C ASP A 596 53.52 -40.73 31.00
N TRP A 597 53.55 -40.60 32.33
CA TRP A 597 53.18 -41.67 33.25
C TRP A 597 51.66 -41.85 33.28
N ALA A 598 51.20 -43.10 33.32
CA ALA A 598 49.78 -43.43 33.42
C ALA A 598 49.14 -42.80 34.67
N THR A 599 49.87 -42.75 35.79
CA THR A 599 49.41 -42.12 37.05
C THR A 599 49.09 -40.63 36.92
N ASN A 600 49.74 -39.90 36.01
CA ASN A 600 49.51 -38.47 35.79
C ASN A 600 48.28 -38.21 34.91
N LYS A 601 47.83 -39.21 34.15
CA LYS A 601 46.71 -39.10 33.19
C LYS A 601 45.41 -39.71 33.68
N VAL A 602 45.41 -40.23 34.90
CA VAL A 602 44.28 -40.89 35.52
C VAL A 602 43.85 -40.11 36.75
N GLN A 603 42.59 -39.67 36.78
CA GLN A 603 42.01 -38.97 37.93
C GLN A 603 41.15 -39.93 38.75
N ALA A 604 41.36 -39.95 40.06
CA ALA A 604 40.59 -40.76 41.00
C ALA A 604 40.27 -39.94 42.27
N PRO A 605 39.17 -40.25 42.98
CA PRO A 605 38.85 -39.64 44.27
C PRO A 605 40.03 -39.75 45.25
N GLU A 606 40.19 -38.79 46.17
CA GLU A 606 41.33 -38.75 47.11
C GLU A 606 41.52 -40.05 47.90
N THR A 607 40.41 -40.72 48.24
CA THR A 607 40.41 -42.02 48.93
C THR A 607 40.98 -43.17 48.09
N LEU A 608 40.91 -43.09 46.75
CA LEU A 608 41.35 -44.13 45.82
C LEU A 608 42.60 -43.74 45.03
N ALA A 609 43.05 -42.48 45.12
CA ALA A 609 44.25 -42.00 44.45
C ALA A 609 45.52 -42.81 44.81
N PRO A 610 45.77 -43.23 46.07
CA PRO A 610 46.93 -44.06 46.41
C PRO A 610 46.90 -45.42 45.73
N LEU A 611 45.72 -46.05 45.67
CA LEU A 611 45.50 -47.33 45.02
C LEU A 611 45.75 -47.25 43.50
N VAL A 612 45.19 -46.23 42.85
CA VAL A 612 45.34 -46.05 41.40
C VAL A 612 46.79 -45.75 41.04
N ARG A 613 47.48 -44.94 41.86
CA ARG A 613 48.92 -44.72 41.72
C ARG A 613 49.72 -46.02 41.84
N ARG A 614 49.34 -46.92 42.75
CA ARG A 614 49.97 -48.24 42.89
C ARG A 614 49.73 -49.14 41.68
N LEU A 615 48.49 -49.24 41.21
CA LEU A 615 48.12 -50.13 40.10
C LEU A 615 48.76 -49.69 38.77
N LEU A 616 49.05 -48.40 38.64
CA LEU A 616 49.66 -47.80 37.45
C LEU A 616 51.10 -47.31 37.70
N ASP A 617 51.72 -47.76 38.79
CA ASP A 617 53.06 -47.32 39.19
C ASP A 617 54.09 -47.73 38.13
N HIS A 618 55.00 -46.80 37.79
CA HIS A 618 55.99 -46.96 36.72
C HIS A 618 55.45 -47.49 35.38
N VAL A 619 54.16 -47.26 35.08
CA VAL A 619 53.57 -47.53 33.76
C VAL A 619 53.71 -46.29 32.88
N ALA A 620 54.61 -46.35 31.90
CA ALA A 620 54.79 -45.29 30.91
C ALA A 620 53.87 -45.51 29.70
N LEU A 621 53.27 -44.43 29.20
CA LEU A 621 52.38 -44.44 28.04
C LEU A 621 53.16 -44.17 26.76
N PHE A 622 52.92 -44.94 25.69
CA PHE A 622 53.60 -44.79 24.40
C PHE A 622 52.59 -44.73 23.25
N LYS A 623 52.98 -44.08 22.14
CA LYS A 623 52.15 -44.08 20.92
C LYS A 623 52.13 -45.44 20.24
N ASN A 624 53.30 -46.07 20.13
CA ASN A 624 53.51 -47.30 19.36
C ASN A 624 54.24 -48.36 20.18
N LEU A 625 54.00 -49.64 19.86
CA LEU A 625 54.64 -50.78 20.53
C LEU A 625 56.17 -50.83 20.37
N GLY A 626 56.69 -50.37 19.22
CA GLY A 626 58.14 -50.34 18.98
C GLY A 626 58.89 -49.48 20.00
N ASP A 627 58.38 -48.28 20.28
CA ASP A 627 59.00 -47.36 21.24
C ASP A 627 58.91 -47.90 22.68
N ALA A 628 57.78 -48.55 23.02
CA ALA A 628 57.58 -49.21 24.30
C ALA A 628 58.59 -50.35 24.54
N LEU A 629 58.84 -51.19 23.52
CA LEU A 629 59.81 -52.28 23.59
C LEU A 629 61.26 -51.78 23.75
N ILE A 630 61.61 -50.68 23.09
CA ILE A 630 62.94 -50.07 23.23
C ILE A 630 63.12 -49.51 24.65
N ALA A 631 62.09 -48.84 25.19
CA ALA A 631 62.15 -48.25 26.52
C ALA A 631 62.31 -49.32 27.61
N ILE A 632 61.54 -50.42 27.54
CA ILE A 632 61.63 -51.52 28.52
C ILE A 632 62.96 -52.27 28.45
N ARG A 633 63.56 -52.42 27.26
CA ARG A 633 64.90 -53.02 27.15
C ARG A 633 65.97 -52.19 27.83
N LYS A 634 65.82 -50.86 27.81
CA LYS A 634 66.77 -49.92 28.44
C LYS A 634 66.56 -49.80 29.94
N ASP A 635 65.30 -49.87 30.38
CA ASP A 635 64.94 -49.87 31.79
C ASP A 635 63.94 -51.02 32.06
N PRO A 636 64.42 -52.20 32.48
CA PRO A 636 63.56 -53.35 32.73
C PRO A 636 62.58 -53.17 33.89
N GLU A 637 62.73 -52.10 34.68
CA GLU A 637 61.89 -51.84 35.85
C GLU A 637 60.66 -50.97 35.54
N ILE A 638 60.46 -50.55 34.29
CA ILE A 638 59.23 -49.87 33.85
C ILE A 638 58.28 -50.83 33.13
N ALA A 639 56.98 -50.59 33.26
CA ALA A 639 55.97 -51.18 32.40
C ALA A 639 55.58 -50.17 31.30
N ALA A 640 55.08 -50.67 30.18
CA ALA A 640 54.68 -49.81 29.06
C ALA A 640 53.26 -50.15 28.61
N ALA A 641 52.41 -49.14 28.47
CA ALA A 641 51.12 -49.27 27.82
C ALA A 641 51.08 -48.39 26.57
N THR A 642 50.46 -48.88 25.51
CA THR A 642 50.37 -48.15 24.23
C THR A 642 48.95 -47.70 23.94
N LEU A 643 48.79 -46.66 23.12
CA LEU A 643 47.46 -46.13 22.75
C LEU A 643 46.55 -47.16 22.05
N SER A 644 47.13 -48.16 21.39
CA SER A 644 46.41 -49.24 20.73
C SER A 644 45.89 -50.32 21.71
N GLY A 645 46.36 -50.28 22.96
CA GLY A 645 45.93 -51.17 24.05
C GLY A 645 46.82 -52.39 24.26
N GLU A 646 48.05 -52.37 23.75
CA GLU A 646 49.10 -53.32 24.15
C GLU A 646 49.73 -52.87 25.47
N PHE A 647 49.97 -53.84 26.36
CA PHE A 647 50.61 -53.61 27.65
C PHE A 647 51.76 -54.59 27.86
N ILE A 648 52.93 -54.08 28.22
CA ILE A 648 54.07 -54.88 28.64
C ILE A 648 54.26 -54.68 30.13
N SER A 649 54.12 -55.76 30.89
CA SER A 649 54.27 -55.72 32.34
C SER A 649 55.73 -55.55 32.76
N HIS A 650 55.94 -55.21 34.03
CA HIS A 650 57.26 -55.17 34.68
C HIS A 650 58.04 -56.50 34.61
N ALA A 651 57.35 -57.62 34.36
CA ALA A 651 57.98 -58.94 34.19
C ALA A 651 58.36 -59.22 32.73
N GLY A 652 58.18 -58.25 31.82
CA GLY A 652 58.44 -58.40 30.39
C GLY A 652 57.36 -59.20 29.63
N VAL A 653 56.18 -59.39 30.22
CA VAL A 653 55.07 -60.09 29.56
C VAL A 653 54.27 -59.11 28.72
N LEU A 654 54.21 -59.34 27.40
CA LEU A 654 53.42 -58.56 26.45
C LEU A 654 51.99 -59.11 26.34
N PHE A 655 51.02 -58.26 26.66
CA PHE A 655 49.59 -58.46 26.44
C PHE A 655 49.16 -57.61 25.26
N GLY A 656 48.54 -58.23 24.24
CA GLY A 656 48.09 -57.53 23.05
C GLY A 656 47.27 -58.42 22.12
N GLY A 657 46.51 -57.80 21.22
CA GLY A 657 45.63 -58.48 20.26
C GLY A 657 44.21 -57.93 20.29
N SER A 658 43.58 -57.82 19.11
CA SER A 658 42.20 -57.33 18.96
C SER A 658 41.23 -58.47 18.70
N GLY A 659 40.27 -58.70 19.59
CA GLY A 659 39.10 -59.54 19.30
C GLY A 659 38.14 -58.85 18.32
N LYS A 660 37.50 -59.61 17.42
CA LYS A 660 36.59 -59.09 16.36
C LYS A 660 35.35 -58.32 16.85
N VAL A 661 35.08 -58.27 18.15
CA VAL A 661 34.02 -57.46 18.75
C VAL A 661 34.54 -56.92 20.09
N ARG A 662 35.15 -55.74 20.11
CA ARG A 662 35.35 -54.99 21.37
C ARG A 662 33.96 -54.54 21.83
N LYS A 663 33.39 -55.21 22.85
CA LYS A 663 32.25 -54.65 23.58
C LYS A 663 32.74 -53.41 24.32
N ASP A 664 32.03 -52.30 24.20
CA ASP A 664 32.35 -51.04 24.88
C ASP A 664 32.62 -51.30 26.37
N SER A 665 33.84 -51.04 26.82
CA SER A 665 34.24 -51.28 28.20
C SER A 665 33.55 -50.31 29.16
N LEU A 666 33.64 -50.58 30.47
CA LEU A 666 33.02 -49.72 31.49
C LEU A 666 33.68 -48.34 31.55
N LEU A 667 35.01 -48.27 31.41
CA LEU A 667 35.76 -47.00 31.44
C LEU A 667 35.53 -46.20 30.15
N GLU A 668 35.44 -46.86 29.00
CA GLU A 668 35.13 -46.20 27.72
C GLU A 668 33.72 -45.60 27.72
N ARG A 669 32.72 -46.34 28.22
CA ARG A 669 31.36 -45.81 28.38
C ARG A 669 31.32 -44.65 29.35
N LYS A 670 32.02 -44.70 30.47
CA LYS A 670 32.11 -43.58 31.43
C LYS A 670 32.75 -42.34 30.81
N ALA A 671 33.85 -42.50 30.07
CA ALA A 671 34.48 -41.39 29.35
C ALA A 671 33.53 -40.79 28.29
N ARG A 672 32.79 -41.63 27.55
CA ARG A 672 31.77 -41.19 26.57
C ARG A 672 30.57 -40.51 27.23
N ILE A 673 30.07 -41.00 28.37
CA ILE A 673 29.01 -40.36 29.17
C ILE A 673 29.45 -38.96 29.58
N GLY A 674 30.68 -38.83 30.10
CA GLY A 674 31.26 -37.53 30.45
C GLY A 674 31.37 -36.59 29.24
N ALA A 675 31.86 -37.09 28.10
CA ALA A 675 31.96 -36.32 26.86
C ALA A 675 30.58 -35.83 26.38
N ILE A 676 29.58 -36.73 26.27
CA ILE A 676 28.22 -36.39 25.86
C ILE A 676 27.58 -35.40 26.85
N ALA A 677 27.79 -35.57 28.16
CA ALA A 677 27.29 -34.62 29.16
C ALA A 677 27.86 -33.21 28.94
N THR A 678 29.17 -33.10 28.68
CA THR A 678 29.78 -31.79 28.36
C THR A 678 29.24 -31.21 27.06
N GLU A 679 29.03 -32.03 26.03
CA GLU A 679 28.46 -31.62 24.76
C GLU A 679 27.02 -31.12 24.91
N LEU A 680 26.18 -31.85 25.65
CA LEU A 680 24.80 -31.44 25.99
C LEU A 680 24.76 -30.09 26.69
N THR A 681 25.68 -29.81 27.62
CA THR A 681 25.74 -28.49 28.26
C THR A 681 26.10 -27.36 27.28
N LYS A 682 26.97 -27.64 26.29
CA LYS A 682 27.30 -26.67 25.23
C LYS A 682 26.11 -26.45 24.30
N LEU A 683 25.47 -27.53 23.83
CA LEU A 683 24.31 -27.47 22.94
C LEU A 683 23.12 -26.75 23.59
N ARG A 684 22.81 -27.02 24.87
CA ARG A 684 21.75 -26.31 25.61
C ARG A 684 22.04 -24.82 25.79
N ARG A 685 23.30 -24.43 25.98
CA ARG A 685 23.70 -23.00 25.99
C ARG A 685 23.50 -22.34 24.63
N GLU A 686 23.84 -23.04 23.55
CA GLU A 686 23.61 -22.54 22.19
C GLU A 686 22.12 -22.43 21.88
N GLN A 687 21.33 -23.44 22.22
CA GLN A 687 19.87 -23.44 22.09
C GLN A 687 19.25 -22.23 22.81
N ALA A 688 19.63 -21.97 24.06
CA ALA A 688 19.15 -20.81 24.81
C ALA A 688 19.52 -19.47 24.13
N ARG A 689 20.72 -19.37 23.55
CA ARG A 689 21.14 -18.18 22.79
C ARG A 689 20.33 -17.99 21.51
N VAL A 690 20.09 -19.06 20.76
CA VAL A 690 19.30 -19.03 19.53
C VAL A 690 17.83 -18.71 19.84
N GLU A 691 17.27 -19.27 20.91
CA GLU A 691 15.91 -18.96 21.39
C GLU A 691 15.75 -17.47 21.74
N GLN A 692 16.73 -16.89 22.45
CA GLN A 692 16.73 -15.44 22.73
C GLN A 692 16.77 -14.60 21.45
N GLN A 693 17.55 -15.01 20.45
CA GLN A 693 17.58 -14.35 19.15
C GLN A 693 16.23 -14.47 18.43
N ARG A 694 15.52 -15.60 18.58
CA ARG A 694 14.19 -15.82 17.97
C ARG A 694 13.18 -14.82 18.53
N VAL A 695 13.10 -14.72 19.85
CA VAL A 695 12.19 -13.80 20.55
C VAL A 695 12.49 -12.34 20.19
N LEU A 696 13.79 -11.97 20.10
CA LEU A 696 14.16 -10.63 19.67
C LEU A 696 13.67 -10.34 18.25
N LEU A 697 13.86 -11.28 17.32
CA LEU A 697 13.49 -11.10 15.92
C LEU A 697 11.96 -11.12 15.72
N GLU A 698 11.22 -11.94 16.47
CA GLU A 698 9.75 -11.91 16.53
C GLU A 698 9.25 -10.51 16.96
N SER A 699 9.88 -9.91 17.98
CA SER A 699 9.52 -8.55 18.41
C SER A 699 9.87 -7.47 17.38
N GLN A 700 11.00 -7.62 16.67
CA GLN A 700 11.37 -6.75 15.55
C GLN A 700 10.40 -6.86 14.37
N ILE A 701 9.90 -8.07 14.06
CA ILE A 701 8.86 -8.30 13.04
C ILE A 701 7.56 -7.63 13.44
N ALA A 702 7.12 -7.77 14.69
CA ALA A 702 5.91 -7.12 15.19
C ALA A 702 6.03 -5.59 15.09
N ALA A 703 7.17 -5.02 15.51
CA ALA A 703 7.43 -3.59 15.41
C ALA A 703 7.48 -3.11 13.95
N ALA A 704 8.18 -3.82 13.06
CA ALA A 704 8.25 -3.49 11.64
C ALA A 704 6.89 -3.58 10.94
N THR A 705 6.03 -4.52 11.34
CA THR A 705 4.66 -4.65 10.81
C THR A 705 3.83 -3.42 11.16
N VAL A 706 3.86 -2.96 12.42
CA VAL A 706 3.15 -1.74 12.85
C VAL A 706 3.68 -0.49 12.15
N ILE A 707 5.00 -0.39 11.95
CA ILE A 707 5.60 0.74 11.23
C ILE A 707 5.18 0.72 9.76
N LEU A 708 5.14 -0.45 9.13
CA LEU A 708 4.69 -0.63 7.76
C LEU A 708 3.22 -0.23 7.60
N GLU A 709 2.33 -0.73 8.47
CA GLU A 709 0.91 -0.36 8.44
C GLU A 709 0.71 1.15 8.54
N LYS A 710 1.42 1.82 9.46
CA LYS A 710 1.39 3.29 9.57
C LYS A 710 1.89 3.98 8.31
N ALA A 711 2.99 3.49 7.71
CA ALA A 711 3.53 4.06 6.49
C ALA A 711 2.56 3.90 5.29
N VAL A 712 1.88 2.76 5.20
CA VAL A 712 0.87 2.50 4.17
C VAL A 712 -0.33 3.44 4.32
N VAL A 713 -0.84 3.62 5.56
CA VAL A 713 -1.94 4.55 5.82
C VAL A 713 -1.55 5.98 5.46
N SER A 714 -0.38 6.46 5.91
CA SER A 714 0.09 7.81 5.56
C SER A 714 0.28 7.99 4.05
N HIS A 715 0.77 6.97 3.34
CA HIS A 715 0.87 7.00 1.87
C HIS A 715 -0.52 7.10 1.21
N GLN A 716 -1.50 6.31 1.66
CA GLN A 716 -2.87 6.38 1.14
C GLN A 716 -3.50 7.76 1.38
N GLU A 717 -3.37 8.32 2.58
CA GLU A 717 -3.87 9.66 2.91
C GLU A 717 -3.24 10.74 2.01
N ALA A 718 -1.92 10.69 1.79
CA ALA A 718 -1.23 11.61 0.90
C ALA A 718 -1.67 11.45 -0.57
N GLN A 719 -1.91 10.21 -1.02
CA GLN A 719 -2.39 9.93 -2.37
C GLN A 719 -3.83 10.44 -2.60
N PHE A 720 -4.70 10.31 -1.60
CA PHE A 720 -6.04 10.89 -1.63
C PHE A 720 -5.98 12.43 -1.68
N ALA A 721 -5.14 13.05 -0.85
CA ALA A 721 -4.94 14.50 -0.87
C ALA A 721 -4.46 15.00 -2.24
N GLN A 722 -3.44 14.35 -2.82
CA GLN A 722 -2.94 14.66 -4.16
C GLN A 722 -4.04 14.54 -5.23
N THR A 723 -4.87 13.49 -5.17
CA THR A 723 -5.95 13.28 -6.13
C THR A 723 -7.03 14.35 -6.00
N ALA A 724 -7.40 14.72 -4.77
CA ALA A 724 -8.35 15.81 -4.51
C ALA A 724 -7.83 17.17 -5.02
N SER A 725 -6.55 17.44 -4.79
CA SER A 725 -5.82 18.62 -5.27
C SER A 725 -5.79 18.69 -6.81
N ALA A 726 -5.52 17.56 -7.48
CA ALA A 726 -5.57 17.46 -8.94
C ALA A 726 -6.98 17.69 -9.51
N SER A 727 -8.02 17.12 -8.88
CA SER A 727 -9.41 17.41 -9.25
C SER A 727 -9.74 18.89 -9.08
N LYS A 728 -9.25 19.53 -8.03
CA LYS A 728 -9.47 20.97 -7.81
C LYS A 728 -8.79 21.83 -8.88
N ILE A 729 -7.61 21.45 -9.35
CA ILE A 729 -6.97 22.11 -10.50
C ILE A 729 -7.84 22.01 -11.74
N SER A 730 -8.38 20.82 -12.05
CA SER A 730 -9.23 20.64 -13.23
C SER A 730 -10.53 21.46 -13.16
N GLU A 731 -11.13 21.60 -11.97
CA GLU A 731 -12.27 22.52 -11.76
C GLU A 731 -11.88 23.98 -12.05
N LEU A 732 -10.77 24.44 -11.46
CA LEU A 732 -10.29 25.82 -11.64
C LEU A 732 -9.91 26.11 -13.10
N GLU A 733 -9.30 25.16 -13.80
CA GLU A 733 -8.97 25.28 -15.23
C GLU A 733 -10.24 25.37 -16.09
N ARG A 734 -11.31 24.65 -15.72
CA ARG A 734 -12.60 24.77 -16.41
C ARG A 734 -13.25 26.13 -16.17
N GLU A 735 -13.19 26.62 -14.93
CA GLU A 735 -13.68 27.96 -14.57
C GLU A 735 -12.87 29.05 -15.30
N GLU A 736 -11.55 28.90 -15.39
CA GLU A 736 -10.66 29.84 -16.09
C GLU A 736 -10.94 29.86 -17.58
N HIS A 737 -11.10 28.70 -18.23
CA HIS A 737 -11.44 28.65 -19.64
C HIS A 737 -12.81 29.28 -19.95
N SER A 738 -13.81 29.06 -19.07
CA SER A 738 -15.10 29.73 -19.19
C SER A 738 -14.99 31.25 -19.03
N ALA A 739 -14.19 31.71 -18.07
CA ALA A 739 -13.93 33.14 -17.86
C ALA A 739 -13.16 33.78 -19.03
N GLU A 740 -12.24 33.04 -19.65
CA GLU A 740 -11.49 33.47 -20.84
C GLU A 740 -12.44 33.66 -22.03
N GLN A 741 -13.32 32.69 -22.30
CA GLN A 741 -14.32 32.78 -23.36
C GLN A 741 -15.29 33.96 -23.15
N GLU A 742 -15.77 34.16 -21.92
CA GLU A 742 -16.59 35.34 -21.59
C GLU A 742 -15.85 36.65 -21.82
N LEU A 743 -14.56 36.70 -21.44
CA LEU A 743 -13.73 37.88 -21.63
C LEU A 743 -13.51 38.18 -23.13
N GLU A 744 -13.26 37.16 -23.95
CA GLU A 744 -13.12 37.26 -25.41
C GLU A 744 -14.41 37.80 -26.05
N SER A 745 -15.56 37.23 -25.67
CA SER A 745 -16.88 37.68 -26.14
C SER A 745 -17.13 39.15 -25.79
N ARG A 746 -16.89 39.54 -24.52
CA ARG A 746 -17.07 40.93 -24.06
C ARG A 746 -16.16 41.90 -24.80
N LYS A 747 -14.90 41.53 -25.08
CA LYS A 747 -13.98 42.33 -25.90
C LYS A 747 -14.49 42.50 -27.33
N SER A 748 -15.01 41.43 -27.94
CA SER A 748 -15.61 41.48 -29.29
C SER A 748 -16.81 42.42 -29.34
N ASP A 749 -17.72 42.34 -28.36
CA ASP A 749 -18.88 43.23 -28.25
C ASP A 749 -18.47 44.69 -28.13
N CYS A 750 -17.51 44.98 -27.23
CA CYS A 750 -16.97 46.33 -27.07
C CYS A 750 -16.34 46.86 -28.37
N SER A 751 -15.60 46.02 -29.10
CA SER A 751 -15.00 46.41 -30.39
C SER A 751 -16.06 46.73 -31.46
N THR A 752 -17.23 46.08 -31.38
CA THR A 752 -18.34 46.30 -32.30
C THR A 752 -19.02 47.64 -32.02
N LEU A 753 -19.26 47.94 -30.73
CA LEU A 753 -19.78 49.23 -30.29
C LEU A 753 -18.82 50.38 -30.66
N GLU A 754 -17.51 50.19 -30.50
CA GLU A 754 -16.51 51.20 -30.89
C GLU A 754 -16.51 51.48 -32.41
N ARG A 755 -16.70 50.44 -33.24
CA ARG A 755 -16.87 50.62 -34.69
C ARG A 755 -18.15 51.36 -35.05
N GLN A 756 -19.26 51.09 -34.35
CA GLN A 756 -20.52 51.82 -34.55
C GLN A 756 -20.39 53.30 -34.18
N ILE A 757 -19.69 53.62 -33.09
CA ILE A 757 -19.40 55.01 -32.70
C ILE A 757 -18.59 55.70 -33.79
N ALA A 758 -17.51 55.07 -34.29
CA ALA A 758 -16.68 55.65 -35.34
C ALA A 758 -17.47 55.91 -36.64
N ALA A 759 -18.36 55.00 -37.03
CA ALA A 759 -19.23 55.18 -38.19
C ALA A 759 -20.25 56.33 -37.99
N ALA A 760 -20.84 56.44 -36.80
CA ALA A 760 -21.75 57.53 -36.47
C ALA A 760 -21.03 58.88 -36.43
N ASP A 761 -19.81 58.96 -35.90
CA ASP A 761 -19.01 60.19 -35.88
C ASP A 761 -18.65 60.67 -37.30
N GLU A 762 -18.44 59.75 -38.25
CA GLU A 762 -18.24 60.10 -39.67
C GLU A 762 -19.50 60.67 -40.32
N GLN A 763 -20.65 60.05 -40.07
CA GLN A 763 -21.95 60.53 -40.56
C GLN A 763 -22.34 61.89 -39.97
N ILE A 764 -22.08 62.10 -38.67
CA ILE A 764 -22.29 63.38 -37.99
C ILE A 764 -21.46 64.49 -38.67
N ARG A 765 -20.19 64.24 -38.97
CA ARG A 765 -19.35 65.21 -39.69
C ARG A 765 -19.91 65.58 -41.08
N GLY A 766 -20.40 64.59 -41.82
CA GLY A 766 -21.03 64.83 -43.13
C GLY A 766 -22.31 65.69 -43.03
N LEU A 767 -23.16 65.43 -42.04
CA LEU A 767 -24.38 66.20 -41.81
C LEU A 767 -24.10 67.62 -41.27
N GLU A 768 -23.06 67.80 -40.45
CA GLU A 768 -22.61 69.13 -40.00
C GLU A 768 -22.16 70.01 -41.18
N GLU A 769 -21.41 69.44 -42.12
CA GLU A 769 -20.99 70.15 -43.33
C GLU A 769 -22.19 70.55 -44.21
N GLN A 770 -23.15 69.64 -44.38
CA GLN A 770 -24.40 69.93 -45.12
C GLN A 770 -25.22 71.03 -44.45
N THR A 771 -25.35 71.00 -43.13
CA THR A 771 -26.04 72.03 -42.35
C THR A 771 -25.40 73.39 -42.56
N ALA A 772 -24.07 73.48 -42.46
CA ALA A 772 -23.32 74.72 -42.67
C ALA A 772 -23.46 75.29 -44.10
N GLN A 773 -23.46 74.42 -45.12
CA GLN A 773 -23.68 74.83 -46.52
C GLN A 773 -25.09 75.37 -46.76
N LEU A 774 -26.11 74.74 -46.16
CA LEU A 774 -27.50 75.18 -46.27
C LEU A 774 -27.74 76.50 -45.53
N GLU A 775 -27.17 76.69 -44.34
CA GLU A 775 -27.25 77.97 -43.61
C GLU A 775 -26.69 79.13 -44.43
N LYS A 776 -25.53 78.92 -45.06
CA LYS A 776 -24.93 79.91 -45.95
C LYS A 776 -25.87 80.28 -47.10
N ARG A 777 -26.43 79.30 -47.79
CA ARG A 777 -27.38 79.52 -48.91
C ARG A 777 -28.65 80.25 -48.48
N ILE A 778 -29.20 79.92 -47.30
CA ILE A 778 -30.37 80.60 -46.73
C ILE A 778 -30.06 82.08 -46.47
N THR A 779 -28.88 82.39 -45.91
CA THR A 779 -28.48 83.78 -45.67
C THR A 779 -28.28 84.59 -46.96
N GLU A 780 -27.69 83.98 -47.99
CA GLU A 780 -27.49 84.60 -49.31
C GLU A 780 -28.84 84.87 -50.00
N ALA A 781 -29.74 83.89 -50.04
CA ALA A 781 -31.06 84.03 -50.66
C ALA A 781 -31.95 85.09 -49.97
N ARG A 782 -31.89 85.20 -48.62
CA ARG A 782 -32.59 86.26 -47.87
C ARG A 782 -32.10 87.67 -48.25
N SER A 783 -30.79 87.82 -48.49
CA SER A 783 -30.23 89.10 -48.94
C SER A 783 -30.64 89.47 -50.37
N GLU A 784 -30.76 88.48 -51.26
CA GLU A 784 -31.18 88.68 -52.65
C GLU A 784 -32.66 89.09 -52.75
N ILE A 785 -33.54 88.45 -51.97
CA ILE A 785 -34.97 88.79 -51.90
C ILE A 785 -35.18 90.26 -51.53
N SER A 786 -34.47 90.75 -50.50
CA SER A 786 -34.55 92.15 -50.07
C SER A 786 -34.16 93.13 -51.18
N LEU A 787 -33.17 92.79 -52.00
CA LEU A 787 -32.70 93.63 -53.09
C LEU A 787 -33.72 93.66 -54.25
N VAL A 788 -34.29 92.51 -54.62
CA VAL A 788 -35.28 92.39 -55.70
C VAL A 788 -36.62 93.08 -55.34
N GLU A 789 -37.05 93.02 -54.08
CA GLU A 789 -38.27 93.71 -53.61
C GLU A 789 -38.18 95.24 -53.77
N THR A 790 -37.03 95.82 -53.45
CA THR A 790 -36.82 97.27 -53.59
C THR A 790 -36.87 97.74 -55.05
N GLN A 791 -36.38 96.92 -55.97
CA GLN A 791 -36.36 97.21 -57.40
C GLN A 791 -37.77 97.14 -58.01
N ARG A 792 -38.55 96.11 -57.67
CA ARG A 792 -39.92 95.92 -58.15
C ARG A 792 -40.85 97.09 -57.78
N ASN A 793 -40.72 97.61 -56.56
CA ASN A 793 -41.58 98.71 -56.08
C ASN A 793 -41.32 100.03 -56.82
N LYS A 794 -40.11 100.27 -57.30
CA LYS A 794 -39.76 101.43 -58.14
C LYS A 794 -40.44 101.36 -59.51
N GLU A 795 -40.43 100.17 -60.12
CA GLU A 795 -40.94 99.95 -61.48
C GLU A 795 -42.48 100.05 -61.56
N LEU A 796 -43.18 99.73 -60.47
CA LEU A 796 -44.64 99.88 -60.37
C LEU A 796 -45.09 101.36 -60.45
N GLN A 797 -44.36 102.24 -59.78
CA GLN A 797 -44.73 103.66 -59.68
C GLN A 797 -44.56 104.41 -61.02
N GLU A 798 -43.62 103.96 -61.86
CA GLU A 798 -43.37 104.55 -63.18
C GLU A 798 -44.40 104.13 -64.25
N GLU A 799 -45.08 102.99 -64.09
CA GLU A 799 -46.11 102.51 -65.02
C GLU A 799 -47.42 103.30 -64.88
N GLU A 800 -47.80 103.64 -63.64
CA GLU A 800 -49.05 104.34 -63.34
C GLU A 800 -49.08 105.77 -63.93
N ASP A 801 -47.94 106.48 -63.91
CA ASP A 801 -47.81 107.86 -64.41
C ASP A 801 -47.87 107.97 -65.95
N ALA A 802 -47.38 106.94 -66.66
CA ALA A 802 -47.34 106.91 -68.12
C ALA A 802 -48.72 106.60 -68.73
N SER A 803 -49.54 105.79 -68.03
CA SER A 803 -50.86 105.37 -68.49
C SER A 803 -51.89 106.52 -68.53
N ALA A 804 -51.80 107.50 -67.62
CA ALA A 804 -52.76 108.61 -67.53
C ALA A 804 -52.73 109.56 -68.74
N ARG A 805 -51.55 109.83 -69.32
CA ARG A 805 -51.36 110.81 -70.42
C ARG A 805 -51.81 110.27 -71.79
N LEU A 806 -51.81 108.96 -71.97
CA LEU A 806 -52.21 108.29 -73.22
C LEU A 806 -53.71 108.45 -73.54
N THR A 807 -54.53 108.60 -72.51
CA THR A 807 -56.00 108.60 -72.62
C THR A 807 -56.57 109.90 -73.20
N GLU A 808 -55.92 111.05 -73.00
CA GLU A 808 -56.42 112.36 -73.47
C GLU A 808 -56.18 112.59 -74.98
N LEU A 809 -55.02 112.19 -75.52
CA LEU A 809 -54.69 112.36 -76.94
C LEU A 809 -55.48 111.43 -77.88
N ARG A 810 -55.98 110.31 -77.35
CA ARG A 810 -56.69 109.26 -78.10
C ARG A 810 -58.07 109.67 -78.62
N ILE A 811 -58.67 110.71 -78.03
CA ILE A 811 -60.01 111.22 -78.35
C ILE A 811 -59.97 112.23 -79.52
N ALA A 812 -58.84 112.88 -79.78
CA ALA A 812 -58.71 113.95 -80.77
C ALA A 812 -58.26 113.51 -82.17
N ALA A 813 -57.53 112.40 -82.30
CA ALA A 813 -57.06 111.90 -83.61
C ALA A 813 -58.08 110.97 -84.30
N THR A 814 -58.89 110.26 -83.52
CA THR A 814 -59.92 109.32 -84.00
C THR A 814 -61.04 110.01 -84.79
N THR A 815 -61.25 111.31 -84.61
CA THR A 815 -62.29 112.11 -85.30
C THR A 815 -61.89 112.54 -86.71
N HIS A 816 -60.59 112.63 -87.02
CA HIS A 816 -60.09 113.06 -88.35
C HIS A 816 -59.63 111.88 -89.22
N GLU A 817 -59.17 110.76 -88.63
CA GLU A 817 -58.65 109.59 -89.36
C GLU A 817 -59.71 108.78 -90.10
N GLN A 818 -60.90 108.68 -89.52
CA GLN A 818 -62.02 107.96 -90.16
C GLN A 818 -62.49 108.58 -91.48
N LYS A 819 -62.22 109.87 -91.71
CA LYS A 819 -62.73 110.57 -92.90
C LYS A 819 -61.79 110.51 -94.11
N HIS A 820 -60.49 110.32 -93.94
CA HIS A 820 -59.55 110.50 -95.05
C HIS A 820 -59.01 109.23 -95.72
N GLN A 821 -58.54 108.25 -94.94
CA GLN A 821 -57.90 107.05 -95.52
C GLN A 821 -58.86 106.12 -96.25
N ASN A 822 -60.16 106.27 -96.04
CA ASN A 822 -61.15 105.42 -96.67
C ASN A 822 -61.20 105.57 -98.21
N LEU A 823 -60.50 106.55 -98.79
CA LEU A 823 -60.91 107.07 -100.09
C LEU A 823 -59.79 107.07 -101.14
N LEU A 824 -58.58 107.56 -100.84
CA LEU A 824 -57.53 107.75 -101.87
C LEU A 824 -56.81 106.48 -102.36
N ALA A 825 -56.55 105.50 -101.48
CA ALA A 825 -55.54 104.46 -101.74
C ALA A 825 -56.10 103.10 -102.20
N GLN A 826 -57.40 102.87 -102.05
CA GLN A 826 -58.08 101.62 -102.42
C GLN A 826 -58.40 101.51 -103.91
N ARG A 827 -57.51 101.93 -104.82
CA ARG A 827 -57.90 101.98 -106.25
C ARG A 827 -56.95 101.29 -107.22
N ALA A 828 -55.65 101.48 -107.07
CA ALA A 828 -54.67 100.95 -108.02
C ALA A 828 -54.10 99.55 -107.66
N PRO A 829 -53.87 99.19 -106.38
CA PRO A 829 -53.37 97.85 -106.00
C PRO A 829 -54.41 96.74 -106.16
N MET A 830 -55.69 97.13 -106.24
CA MET A 830 -56.84 96.23 -106.19
C MET A 830 -56.99 95.35 -107.42
N LEU A 831 -56.69 95.89 -108.59
CA LEU A 831 -56.78 95.17 -109.86
C LEU A 831 -55.63 94.17 -110.05
N ALA A 832 -54.45 94.44 -109.49
CA ALA A 832 -53.28 93.54 -109.58
C ALA A 832 -53.36 92.37 -108.59
N ARG A 833 -53.85 92.62 -107.36
CA ARG A 833 -54.00 91.63 -106.29
C ARG A 833 -55.00 90.51 -106.63
N GLN A 834 -56.01 90.80 -107.45
CA GLN A 834 -57.01 89.82 -107.91
C GLN A 834 -56.36 88.66 -108.70
N THR A 835 -55.30 88.95 -109.46
CA THR A 835 -54.65 87.94 -110.31
C THR A 835 -53.71 87.00 -109.53
N GLU A 836 -52.91 87.49 -108.58
CA GLU A 836 -52.02 86.66 -107.72
C GLU A 836 -52.77 85.69 -106.79
N LEU A 837 -53.91 86.12 -106.23
CA LEU A 837 -54.65 85.33 -105.24
C LEU A 837 -55.28 84.06 -105.83
N THR A 838 -55.55 84.04 -107.14
CA THR A 838 -56.17 82.88 -107.80
C THR A 838 -55.16 81.72 -108.00
N GLU A 839 -53.87 82.04 -108.16
CA GLU A 839 -52.80 81.06 -108.41
C GLU A 839 -52.36 80.34 -107.11
N LEU A 840 -52.25 81.09 -106.00
CA LEU A 840 -51.88 80.58 -104.67
C LEU A 840 -52.86 79.51 -104.11
N ILE A 841 -54.16 79.64 -104.41
CA ILE A 841 -55.20 78.71 -103.95
C ILE A 841 -55.01 77.31 -104.57
N SER A 842 -54.53 77.23 -105.82
CA SER A 842 -54.36 75.97 -106.54
C SER A 842 -53.24 75.10 -105.97
N THR A 843 -52.11 75.71 -105.59
CA THR A 843 -50.93 75.00 -105.06
C THR A 843 -51.17 74.41 -103.67
N ARG A 844 -51.88 75.13 -102.79
CA ARG A 844 -52.12 74.66 -101.41
C ARG A 844 -53.13 73.54 -101.28
N ARG A 845 -54.02 73.37 -102.27
CA ARG A 845 -54.96 72.24 -102.32
C ARG A 845 -54.25 70.91 -102.57
N ALA A 846 -53.18 70.90 -103.37
CA ALA A 846 -52.37 69.71 -103.65
C ALA A 846 -51.53 69.25 -102.43
N ASP A 847 -51.02 70.20 -101.63
CA ASP A 847 -50.26 69.88 -100.40
C ASP A 847 -51.12 69.15 -99.34
N ILE A 848 -52.40 69.53 -99.21
CA ILE A 848 -53.33 68.94 -98.23
C ILE A 848 -53.60 67.45 -98.54
N GLU A 849 -53.84 67.10 -99.80
CA GLU A 849 -54.07 65.69 -100.20
C GLU A 849 -52.88 64.78 -99.85
N SER A 850 -51.65 65.28 -100.03
CA SER A 850 -50.43 64.52 -99.68
C SER A 850 -50.27 64.30 -98.17
N TYR A 851 -50.66 65.25 -97.33
CA TYR A 851 -50.56 65.12 -95.88
C TYR A 851 -51.66 64.22 -95.28
N GLU A 852 -52.86 64.24 -95.86
CA GLU A 852 -53.98 63.37 -95.44
C GLU A 852 -53.68 61.89 -95.74
N ALA A 853 -53.03 61.57 -96.86
CA ALA A 853 -52.62 60.21 -97.18
C ALA A 853 -51.61 59.62 -96.18
N ARG A 854 -50.68 60.42 -95.63
CA ARG A 854 -49.68 59.98 -94.64
C ARG A 854 -50.28 59.75 -93.24
N LEU A 855 -51.27 60.55 -92.85
CA LEU A 855 -52.02 60.36 -91.60
C LEU A 855 -52.81 59.05 -91.60
N PHE A 856 -53.35 58.63 -92.76
CA PHE A 856 -54.07 57.36 -92.89
C PHE A 856 -53.16 56.14 -92.69
N THR A 857 -51.94 56.16 -93.24
CA THR A 857 -50.96 55.09 -93.04
C THR A 857 -50.48 54.98 -91.59
N GLN A 858 -50.26 56.11 -90.89
CA GLN A 858 -49.86 56.09 -89.47
C GLN A 858 -50.96 55.55 -88.55
N ALA A 859 -52.22 55.88 -88.83
CA ALA A 859 -53.36 55.38 -88.05
C ALA A 859 -53.47 53.84 -88.09
N ALA A 860 -53.20 53.22 -89.24
CA ALA A 860 -53.21 51.76 -89.39
C ALA A 860 -52.07 51.07 -88.61
N GLU A 861 -50.89 51.69 -88.53
CA GLU A 861 -49.75 51.16 -87.76
C GLU A 861 -49.97 51.28 -86.24
N ASP A 862 -50.59 52.37 -85.78
CA ASP A 862 -50.94 52.58 -84.37
C ASP A 862 -52.03 51.61 -83.89
N GLU A 863 -53.01 51.31 -84.74
CA GLU A 863 -54.04 50.31 -84.44
C GLU A 863 -53.45 48.90 -84.28
N SER A 864 -52.50 48.53 -85.15
CA SER A 864 -51.75 47.26 -85.01
C SER A 864 -50.91 47.21 -83.73
N ALA A 865 -50.28 48.32 -83.33
CA ALA A 865 -49.48 48.39 -82.11
C ALA A 865 -50.33 48.37 -80.83
N ARG A 866 -51.52 49.01 -80.85
CA ARG A 866 -52.47 48.98 -79.73
C ARG A 866 -53.04 47.58 -79.50
N ASN A 867 -53.37 46.85 -80.58
CA ASN A 867 -53.82 45.46 -80.48
C ASN A 867 -52.73 44.52 -79.93
N ALA A 868 -51.46 44.74 -80.28
CA ALA A 868 -50.33 43.99 -79.73
C ALA A 868 -50.13 44.26 -78.23
N ILE A 869 -50.20 45.53 -77.80
CA ILE A 869 -50.14 45.92 -76.38
C ILE A 869 -51.28 45.29 -75.58
N GLU A 870 -52.50 45.26 -76.11
CA GLU A 870 -53.65 44.69 -75.41
C GLU A 870 -53.49 43.18 -75.21
N GLN A 871 -53.02 42.44 -76.22
CA GLN A 871 -52.74 41.01 -76.11
C GLN A 871 -51.60 40.71 -75.12
N GLN A 872 -50.49 41.44 -75.21
CA GLN A 872 -49.32 41.24 -74.33
C GLN A 872 -49.61 41.68 -72.88
N ALA A 873 -50.39 42.74 -72.66
CA ALA A 873 -50.78 43.17 -71.31
C ALA A 873 -51.70 42.15 -70.63
N LEU A 874 -52.57 41.49 -71.40
CA LEU A 874 -53.42 40.41 -70.89
C LEU A 874 -52.60 39.16 -70.53
N GLU A 875 -51.51 38.91 -71.26
CA GLU A 875 -50.55 37.84 -70.97
C GLU A 875 -49.64 38.17 -69.76
N CYS A 876 -49.21 39.42 -69.60
CA CYS A 876 -48.54 39.90 -68.38
C CYS A 876 -49.41 39.69 -67.14
N GLY A 877 -50.68 40.11 -67.18
CA GLY A 877 -51.59 39.93 -66.04
C GLY A 877 -51.85 38.47 -65.68
N ARG A 878 -51.89 37.57 -66.67
CA ARG A 878 -51.97 36.11 -66.43
C ARG A 878 -50.70 35.57 -65.77
N ARG A 879 -49.52 36.03 -66.18
CA ARG A 879 -48.25 35.59 -65.59
C ARG A 879 -47.97 36.18 -64.22
N GLU A 880 -48.34 37.43 -63.96
CA GLU A 880 -48.28 38.03 -62.62
C GLU A 880 -49.14 37.25 -61.62
N THR A 881 -50.35 36.84 -62.02
CA THR A 881 -51.21 36.01 -61.18
C THR A 881 -50.68 34.59 -60.98
N GLU A 882 -49.99 34.02 -61.98
CA GLU A 882 -49.31 32.71 -61.86
C GLU A 882 -48.09 32.78 -60.93
N ILE A 883 -47.25 33.83 -61.06
CA ILE A 883 -46.12 34.08 -60.16
C ILE A 883 -46.60 34.35 -58.73
N GLY A 884 -47.68 35.11 -58.55
CA GLY A 884 -48.28 35.35 -57.23
C GLY A 884 -48.75 34.06 -56.54
N LYS A 885 -49.31 33.11 -57.29
CA LYS A 885 -49.66 31.77 -56.77
C LYS A 885 -48.42 30.96 -56.39
N LEU A 886 -47.37 30.99 -57.21
CA LEU A 886 -46.11 30.31 -56.90
C LEU A 886 -45.39 30.91 -55.68
N VAL A 887 -45.42 32.25 -55.52
CA VAL A 887 -44.85 32.94 -54.36
C VAL A 887 -45.61 32.58 -53.07
N THR A 888 -46.94 32.56 -53.10
CA THR A 888 -47.74 32.13 -51.94
C THR A 888 -47.54 30.65 -51.59
N GLU A 889 -47.37 29.79 -52.58
CA GLU A 889 -47.01 28.40 -52.38
C GLU A 889 -45.60 28.23 -51.79
N ARG A 890 -44.64 29.05 -52.24
CA ARG A 890 -43.30 29.14 -51.64
C ARG A 890 -43.36 29.54 -50.16
N THR A 891 -44.11 30.59 -49.80
CA THR A 891 -44.22 31.03 -48.40
C THR A 891 -44.78 29.93 -47.51
N ARG A 892 -45.83 29.23 -47.97
CA ARG A 892 -46.45 28.13 -47.24
C ARG A 892 -45.50 26.94 -47.05
N ARG A 893 -44.66 26.64 -48.04
CA ARG A 893 -43.64 25.58 -47.95
C ARG A 893 -42.49 25.98 -47.01
N LEU A 894 -42.10 27.25 -47.01
CA LEU A 894 -41.06 27.78 -46.13
C LEU A 894 -41.51 27.80 -44.66
N GLU A 895 -42.77 28.12 -44.40
CA GLU A 895 -43.40 27.95 -43.07
C GLU A 895 -43.39 26.49 -42.61
N LYS A 896 -43.69 25.54 -43.51
CA LYS A 896 -43.68 24.10 -43.23
C LYS A 896 -42.28 23.52 -42.97
N ILE A 897 -41.22 24.16 -43.47
CA ILE A 897 -39.82 23.80 -43.19
C ILE A 897 -39.36 24.35 -41.83
N ASN A 898 -39.88 25.51 -41.43
CA ASN A 898 -39.52 26.17 -40.18
C ASN A 898 -40.34 25.67 -38.97
N SER A 899 -41.50 25.04 -39.21
CA SER A 899 -42.29 24.30 -38.22
C SER A 899 -41.78 22.88 -38.04
#